data_AF-A0A834EFD5-F1
#
_entry.id   AF-A0A834EFD5-F1
#
_cell.length_a   1.000
_cell.length_b   1.000
_cell.length_c   1.000
_cell.angle_alpha   90.00
_cell.angle_beta   90.00
_cell.angle_gamma   90.00
#
_symmetry.space_group_name_H-M   'P 1'
#
loop_
_entity.id
_entity.type
_entity.pdbx_description
1 polymer ?
#
loop_
_entity_poly.entity_id
_entity_poly.type
_entity_poly.pdbx_seq_one_letter_code
_entity_poly.pdbx_strand_id
1 'polypeptide(L)'
;MNDYKIALLCNAYSTNSECFTLPMGALVETIYGNGIMRIPLPGTSCLASASITPLPMNLLDSLTVHAKMSLIHSIATRVIKLAHAKSSVALAPALVETYSRLLVYMEIESLGIKGFISQLLPTVFKSHAWGILHTLLEMFSYRMHHIQPHYRVQLLSHLHTLAAVAQTNQNQLHLCVESTALRLITALGSSEVQPQFTRFLSDPKTVLSAESEELNRALILTLARATHVTDFFTGSDSIQGTWCKDILQTIMSFTPHNWASHTLSCFPGPLQAFFKQNNVPQESRFNLKKNVEEEYRKWKSMSNENNIITHFSNQGSPLFLCLLWKMLLETDHINQIGYRVLERIGARALVAHVRTFADFLVYEFSTSAGGQQLNKCIEILNDMVWKYNIVTLDRLILCLAMRSHEGNEAQVCYFIIQLLLLKPNDFRNRVSDFVKENSPEHWLQNDWHTKHMNYHKKYPEKLYFEGLAEQVDPPVQIQSPYLPIYFGNVCLRFLPVFDIVIHRFLELLPVSKSLETLLDHLGGLYKFHDRPVTYLYNTLHYYEKHLRDRTFLKRKLVHAIIGSLKDNRPQGWCLSDTYLKCAMNAREDNPWVPDDTYYCRLIGRLVDTMAGKSPGPFPNCDWRFNEFPNPAAHALHVTCVELMALAVSGKEVGNALLNVVLKSQPLVPRENITAWMNAIGLIITALPEPYWIVLHDQIVSVISSPSLTSETEWVGYPFRLFDFTACHQSYSEMSCSYTLALAHAVWHHSSIGQLSLIPKFLTEVLLPIVKTEFQLLYVYHLVGPFLQRFQQERTRCMIEIGVAFYDMLLNVDQCSMHLNYMDPICDFLYHMKYMFTGDSIKEQVEKIICNLKPALKLRLRFITHISKMEPATVPPQAANSGSPAPQSNQVPVSLPVTQ
;
A
#
# COMPACT_ATOMS: atom_id res chain seq x y z
N MET A 1 -1.01 -1.86 42.26
CA MET A 1 -2.05 -2.40 41.36
C MET A 1 -1.90 -3.92 41.33
N ASN A 2 -2.13 -4.59 42.47
CA ASN A 2 -1.72 -5.99 42.66
C ASN A 2 -2.88 -6.97 42.39
N ASP A 3 -4.10 -6.45 42.24
CA ASP A 3 -5.32 -7.18 41.96
C ASP A 3 -6.28 -6.34 41.09
N TYR A 4 -7.44 -6.89 40.75
CA TYR A 4 -8.49 -6.23 39.96
C TYR A 4 -9.48 -5.42 40.81
N LYS A 5 -9.22 -5.19 42.11
CA LYS A 5 -10.14 -4.45 42.98
C LYS A 5 -10.43 -3.05 42.42
N ILE A 6 -9.41 -2.38 41.90
CA ILE A 6 -9.55 -1.06 41.28
C ILE A 6 -10.47 -1.09 40.05
N ALA A 7 -10.36 -2.13 39.22
CA ALA A 7 -11.17 -2.27 38.02
C ALA A 7 -12.64 -2.53 38.39
N LEU A 8 -12.90 -3.37 39.39
CA LEU A 8 -14.25 -3.61 39.92
C LEU A 8 -14.89 -2.32 40.42
N LEU A 9 -14.16 -1.49 41.18
CA LEU A 9 -14.66 -0.20 41.67
C LEU A 9 -14.91 0.78 40.51
N CYS A 10 -13.99 0.89 39.55
CA CYS A 10 -14.18 1.70 38.35
C CYS A 10 -15.43 1.27 37.58
N ASN A 11 -15.65 -0.04 37.42
CA ASN A 11 -16.77 -0.59 36.67
C ASN A 11 -18.11 -0.41 37.38
N ALA A 12 -18.16 -0.65 38.69
CA ALA A 12 -19.38 -0.60 39.48
C ALA A 12 -19.88 0.83 39.72
N TYR A 13 -18.96 1.77 39.95
CA TYR A 13 -19.30 3.13 40.35
C TYR A 13 -19.19 4.15 39.23
N SER A 14 -19.00 3.75 37.97
CA SER A 14 -18.67 4.66 36.85
C SER A 14 -19.68 5.79 36.59
N THR A 15 -20.93 5.61 37.00
CA THR A 15 -22.03 6.58 36.84
C THR A 15 -22.29 7.42 38.09
N ASN A 16 -21.56 7.18 39.19
CA ASN A 16 -21.67 7.94 40.43
C ASN A 16 -20.52 8.96 40.53
N SER A 17 -20.85 10.25 40.43
CA SER A 17 -19.87 11.34 40.38
C SER A 17 -18.92 11.39 41.57
N GLU A 18 -19.40 11.15 42.79
CA GLU A 18 -18.59 11.19 44.01
C GLU A 18 -17.78 9.90 44.18
N CYS A 19 -18.43 8.74 44.06
CA CYS A 19 -17.77 7.46 44.30
C CYS A 19 -16.76 7.10 43.20
N PHE A 20 -16.93 7.59 41.97
CA PHE A 20 -16.06 7.25 40.85
C PHE A 20 -14.72 8.01 40.85
N THR A 21 -14.70 9.21 41.42
CA THR A 21 -13.50 10.04 41.48
C THR A 21 -12.36 9.34 42.23
N LEU A 22 -12.70 8.55 43.26
CA LEU A 22 -11.75 7.79 44.07
C LEU A 22 -10.99 6.71 43.25
N PRO A 23 -11.65 5.71 42.64
CA PRO A 23 -10.95 4.68 41.88
C PRO A 23 -10.35 5.22 40.57
N MET A 24 -11.02 6.15 39.88
CA MET A 24 -10.48 6.73 38.65
C MET A 24 -9.25 7.59 38.92
N GLY A 25 -9.28 8.41 39.98
CA GLY A 25 -8.15 9.23 40.40
C GLY A 25 -6.91 8.38 40.74
N ALA A 26 -7.08 7.30 41.50
CA ALA A 26 -5.98 6.39 41.83
C ALA A 26 -5.31 5.78 40.59
N LEU A 27 -6.11 5.42 39.59
CA LEU A 27 -5.61 4.85 38.34
C LEU A 27 -4.90 5.89 37.46
N VAL A 28 -5.41 7.11 37.39
CA VAL A 28 -4.79 8.22 36.65
C VAL A 28 -3.47 8.66 37.30
N GLU A 29 -3.43 8.83 38.61
CA GLU A 29 -2.21 9.25 39.32
C GLU A 29 -1.08 8.21 39.20
N THR A 30 -1.42 6.92 39.10
CA THR A 30 -0.45 5.84 38.90
C THR A 30 0.36 6.04 37.61
N ILE A 31 -0.27 6.48 36.52
CA ILE A 31 0.40 6.70 35.23
C ILE A 31 0.90 8.13 35.04
N TYR A 32 0.29 9.13 35.70
CA TYR A 32 0.71 10.52 35.62
C TYR A 32 1.99 10.77 36.44
N GLY A 33 2.11 10.10 37.58
CA GLY A 33 3.17 10.30 38.55
C GLY A 33 2.87 11.48 39.49
N ASN A 34 3.46 11.42 40.67
CA ASN A 34 3.25 12.32 41.80
C ASN A 34 3.99 13.68 41.70
N GLY A 35 4.45 14.08 40.50
CA GLY A 35 5.00 15.42 40.19
C GLY A 35 6.34 15.81 40.83
N ILE A 36 6.79 15.09 41.87
CA ILE A 36 8.01 15.40 42.64
C ILE A 36 9.24 14.70 42.03
N MET A 37 9.10 13.45 41.62
CA MET A 37 10.20 12.68 41.01
C MET A 37 10.18 12.83 39.49
N ARG A 38 11.37 13.08 38.92
CA ARG A 38 11.57 13.25 37.47
C ARG A 38 12.60 12.25 36.97
N ILE A 39 12.49 11.87 35.71
CA ILE A 39 13.40 10.95 35.03
C ILE A 39 13.96 11.62 33.77
N PRO A 40 15.24 11.42 33.42
CA PRO A 40 15.79 11.91 32.17
C PRO A 40 15.25 11.15 30.97
N LEU A 41 15.04 11.87 29.87
CA LEU A 41 14.79 11.34 28.54
C LEU A 41 16.07 11.45 27.68
N PRO A 42 16.13 10.79 26.50
CA PRO A 42 17.29 10.90 25.61
C PRO A 42 17.62 12.34 25.21
N GLY A 43 18.91 12.62 25.03
CA GLY A 43 19.43 13.96 24.72
C GLY A 43 19.77 14.77 25.96
N THR A 44 19.92 16.09 25.79
CA THR A 44 20.27 17.03 26.86
C THR A 44 19.06 17.86 27.30
N SER A 45 19.01 18.18 28.61
CA SER A 45 18.02 19.11 29.18
C SER A 45 16.54 18.72 28.97
N CYS A 46 16.22 17.42 28.94
CA CYS A 46 14.86 16.91 28.82
C CYS A 46 14.50 16.00 30.01
N LEU A 47 13.45 16.37 30.76
CA LEU A 47 13.00 15.63 31.95
C LEU A 47 11.51 15.31 31.84
N ALA A 48 11.13 14.09 32.18
CA ALA A 48 9.76 13.60 32.27
C ALA A 48 9.34 13.33 33.71
N SER A 49 8.04 13.16 33.94
CA SER A 49 7.53 12.61 35.19
C SER A 49 7.94 11.13 35.35
N ALA A 50 8.23 10.69 36.58
CA ALA A 50 8.94 9.43 36.82
C ALA A 50 8.16 8.12 36.60
N SER A 51 6.84 8.15 36.36
CA SER A 51 6.08 6.90 36.17
C SER A 51 6.39 6.25 34.81
N ILE A 52 6.96 5.04 34.84
CA ILE A 52 7.39 4.30 33.65
C ILE A 52 6.57 3.03 33.35
N THR A 53 5.81 2.53 34.31
CA THR A 53 5.01 1.30 34.15
C THR A 53 3.59 1.63 33.65
N PRO A 54 3.24 1.32 32.39
CA PRO A 54 1.90 1.56 31.85
C PRO A 54 0.86 0.61 32.44
N LEU A 55 -0.42 0.92 32.25
CA LEU A 55 -1.50 -0.02 32.59
C LEU A 55 -1.45 -1.24 31.65
N PRO A 56 -1.41 -2.47 32.18
CA PRO A 56 -1.41 -3.69 31.38
C PRO A 56 -2.67 -3.85 30.52
N MET A 57 -2.56 -4.51 29.36
CA MET A 57 -3.70 -4.76 28.47
C MET A 57 -4.84 -5.54 29.15
N ASN A 58 -4.53 -6.58 29.90
CA ASN A 58 -5.53 -7.37 30.64
C ASN A 58 -6.29 -6.53 31.69
N LEU A 59 -5.67 -5.51 32.29
CA LEU A 59 -6.32 -4.57 33.19
C LEU A 59 -7.27 -3.65 32.41
N LEU A 60 -6.82 -3.11 31.28
CA LEU A 60 -7.65 -2.27 30.42
C LEU A 60 -8.83 -3.05 29.83
N ASP A 61 -8.62 -4.30 29.44
CA ASP A 61 -9.66 -5.22 28.93
C ASP A 61 -10.70 -5.55 30.01
N SER A 62 -10.30 -5.52 31.29
CA SER A 62 -11.20 -5.71 32.42
C SER A 62 -12.04 -4.48 32.77
N LEU A 63 -11.75 -3.30 32.18
CA LEU A 63 -12.54 -2.09 32.38
C LEU A 63 -13.74 -2.03 31.43
N THR A 64 -14.87 -1.52 31.92
CA THR A 64 -16.02 -1.21 31.05
C THR A 64 -15.68 -0.09 30.08
N VAL A 65 -16.43 -0.01 28.97
CA VAL A 65 -16.30 1.06 27.97
C VAL A 65 -16.42 2.44 28.63
N HIS A 66 -17.39 2.62 29.54
CA HIS A 66 -17.57 3.89 30.25
C HIS A 66 -16.36 4.25 31.13
N ALA A 67 -15.80 3.28 31.87
CA ALA A 67 -14.60 3.51 32.66
C ALA A 67 -13.39 3.89 31.78
N LYS A 68 -13.21 3.22 30.62
CA LYS A 68 -12.18 3.58 29.63
C LYS A 68 -12.40 4.99 29.05
N MET A 69 -13.65 5.37 28.74
CA MET A 69 -13.98 6.71 28.25
C MET A 69 -13.64 7.82 29.26
N SER A 70 -13.90 7.58 30.55
CA SER A 70 -13.51 8.55 31.58
C SER A 70 -12.00 8.62 31.76
N LEU A 71 -11.30 7.49 31.65
CA LEU A 71 -9.85 7.45 31.69
C LEU A 71 -9.21 8.21 30.51
N ILE A 72 -9.66 7.96 29.28
CA ILE A 72 -9.14 8.62 28.09
C ILE A 72 -9.38 10.14 28.13
N HIS A 73 -10.58 10.55 28.60
CA HIS A 73 -10.92 11.95 28.81
C HIS A 73 -10.04 12.61 29.88
N SER A 74 -9.81 11.91 31.00
CA SER A 74 -8.95 12.40 32.09
C SER A 74 -7.50 12.60 31.61
N ILE A 75 -6.96 11.65 30.84
CA ILE A 75 -5.61 11.76 30.27
C ILE A 75 -5.54 12.95 29.30
N ALA A 76 -6.46 13.03 28.33
CA ALA A 76 -6.47 14.12 27.34
C ALA A 76 -6.58 15.50 28.00
N THR A 77 -7.42 15.62 29.04
CA THR A 77 -7.57 16.86 29.82
C THR A 77 -6.27 17.27 30.52
N ARG A 78 -5.54 16.30 31.09
CA ARG A 78 -4.24 16.57 31.73
C ARG A 78 -3.16 16.96 30.72
N VAL A 79 -3.16 16.36 29.53
CA VAL A 79 -2.28 16.74 28.43
C VAL A 79 -2.56 18.18 27.98
N ILE A 80 -3.83 18.54 27.76
CA ILE A 80 -4.24 19.90 27.39
C ILE A 80 -3.86 20.91 28.49
N LYS A 81 -4.10 20.57 29.77
CA LYS A 81 -3.71 21.41 30.90
C LYS A 81 -2.20 21.67 30.93
N LEU A 82 -1.38 20.64 30.70
CA LEU A 82 0.08 20.77 30.66
C LEU A 82 0.54 21.61 29.47
N ALA A 83 -0.12 21.47 28.31
CA ALA A 83 0.14 22.27 27.12
C ALA A 83 -0.12 23.76 27.37
N HIS A 84 -1.23 24.11 28.01
CA HIS A 84 -1.54 25.50 28.37
C HIS A 84 -0.64 26.06 29.49
N ALA A 85 -0.14 25.21 30.38
CA ALA A 85 0.76 25.62 31.45
C ALA A 85 2.18 25.99 30.95
N LYS A 86 2.51 25.74 29.67
CA LYS A 86 3.84 25.99 29.07
C LYS A 86 4.98 25.36 29.89
N SER A 87 4.72 24.21 30.50
CA SER A 87 5.73 23.45 31.24
C SER A 87 6.80 22.89 30.30
N SER A 88 8.06 22.94 30.73
CA SER A 88 9.17 22.23 30.07
C SER A 88 9.28 20.75 30.46
N VAL A 89 8.57 20.33 31.51
CA VAL A 89 8.54 18.93 31.95
C VAL A 89 7.64 18.11 31.03
N ALA A 90 8.19 17.02 30.50
CA ALA A 90 7.51 16.10 29.61
C ALA A 90 6.51 15.19 30.36
N LEU A 91 5.58 14.60 29.60
CA LEU A 91 4.61 13.62 30.10
C LEU A 91 5.32 12.38 30.65
N ALA A 92 4.69 11.68 31.59
CA ALA A 92 5.21 10.40 32.08
C ALA A 92 5.22 9.35 30.96
N PRO A 93 6.28 8.54 30.78
CA PRO A 93 6.31 7.45 29.81
C PRO A 93 5.13 6.48 29.95
N ALA A 94 4.73 6.15 31.18
CA ALA A 94 3.57 5.31 31.46
C ALA A 94 2.25 5.91 30.93
N LEU A 95 2.08 7.23 31.00
CA LEU A 95 0.89 7.92 30.53
C LEU A 95 0.77 7.83 29.01
N VAL A 96 1.85 8.11 28.28
CA VAL A 96 1.84 8.10 26.81
C VAL A 96 1.60 6.68 26.29
N GLU A 97 2.27 5.69 26.87
CA GLU A 97 2.09 4.28 26.52
C GLU A 97 0.67 3.79 26.85
N THR A 98 0.13 4.13 28.03
CA THR A 98 -1.25 3.77 28.41
C THR A 98 -2.29 4.44 27.50
N TYR A 99 -2.08 5.72 27.15
CA TYR A 99 -2.95 6.43 26.23
C TYR A 99 -2.95 5.77 24.86
N SER A 100 -1.78 5.34 24.37
CA SER A 100 -1.68 4.62 23.10
C SER A 100 -2.44 3.29 23.10
N ARG A 101 -2.41 2.54 24.21
CA ARG A 101 -3.19 1.30 24.39
C ARG A 101 -4.69 1.56 24.42
N LEU A 102 -5.13 2.68 25.00
CA LEU A 102 -6.54 3.07 24.99
C LEU A 102 -7.03 3.44 23.59
N LEU A 103 -6.18 4.01 22.74
CA LEU A 103 -6.54 4.37 21.36
C LEU A 103 -6.80 3.15 20.45
N VAL A 104 -6.49 1.94 20.91
CA VAL A 104 -6.72 0.69 20.20
C VAL A 104 -8.19 0.27 20.20
N TYR A 105 -8.96 0.67 21.21
CA TYR A 105 -10.37 0.32 21.36
C TYR A 105 -11.25 1.15 20.42
N MET A 106 -11.75 0.53 19.35
CA MET A 106 -12.60 1.21 18.37
C MET A 106 -13.98 1.56 18.95
N GLU A 107 -14.44 0.86 19.99
CA GLU A 107 -15.69 1.19 20.67
C GLU A 107 -15.67 2.56 21.38
N ILE A 108 -14.49 3.16 21.57
CA ILE A 108 -14.32 4.52 22.10
C ILE A 108 -13.77 5.51 21.05
N GLU A 109 -13.88 5.21 19.75
CA GLU A 109 -13.32 6.00 18.65
C GLU A 109 -13.61 7.52 18.75
N SER A 110 -14.83 7.88 19.17
CA SER A 110 -15.28 9.28 19.26
C SER A 110 -14.41 10.14 20.20
N LEU A 111 -14.13 9.65 21.41
CA LEU A 111 -13.25 10.33 22.39
C LEU A 111 -11.78 9.92 22.26
N GLY A 112 -11.51 8.79 21.57
CA GLY A 112 -10.19 8.26 21.28
C GLY A 112 -9.57 8.88 20.03
N ILE A 113 -9.49 8.10 18.94
CA ILE A 113 -8.76 8.48 17.73
C ILE A 113 -9.33 9.76 17.09
N LYS A 114 -10.65 9.90 17.02
CA LYS A 114 -11.27 11.10 16.46
C LYS A 114 -10.94 12.34 17.29
N GLY A 115 -11.09 12.25 18.61
CA GLY A 115 -10.71 13.30 19.56
C GLY A 115 -9.21 13.63 19.50
N PHE A 116 -8.36 12.62 19.36
CA PHE A 116 -6.91 12.78 19.23
C PHE A 116 -6.53 13.65 18.03
N ILE A 117 -7.05 13.32 16.84
CA ILE A 117 -6.70 14.02 15.59
C ILE A 117 -7.42 15.37 15.47
N SER A 118 -8.71 15.42 15.80
CA SER A 118 -9.52 16.62 15.53
C SER A 118 -9.53 17.64 16.68
N GLN A 119 -9.17 17.25 17.91
CA GLN A 119 -9.24 18.12 19.09
C GLN A 119 -7.89 18.26 19.79
N LEU A 120 -7.30 17.15 20.24
CA LEU A 120 -6.07 17.19 21.05
C LEU A 120 -4.89 17.74 20.25
N LEU A 121 -4.62 17.18 19.07
CA LEU A 121 -3.49 17.60 18.24
C LEU A 121 -3.59 19.09 17.82
N PRO A 122 -4.72 19.60 17.30
CA PRO A 122 -4.85 21.03 17.00
C PRO A 122 -4.76 21.93 18.24
N THR A 123 -5.25 21.50 19.39
CA THR A 123 -5.19 22.29 20.64
C THR A 123 -3.74 22.41 21.14
N VAL A 124 -3.00 21.29 21.15
CA VAL A 124 -1.58 21.26 21.50
C VAL A 124 -0.78 22.13 20.52
N PHE A 125 -1.05 22.02 19.23
CA PHE A 125 -0.41 22.85 18.21
C PHE A 125 -0.68 24.36 18.43
N LYS A 126 -1.94 24.77 18.62
CA LYS A 126 -2.32 26.17 18.89
C LYS A 126 -1.69 26.72 20.17
N SER A 127 -1.47 25.86 21.18
CA SER A 127 -0.79 26.25 22.42
C SER A 127 0.74 26.38 22.31
N HIS A 128 1.32 26.06 21.14
CA HIS A 128 2.76 26.06 20.88
C HIS A 128 3.55 25.10 21.82
N ALA A 129 2.90 24.00 22.24
CA ALA A 129 3.50 23.00 23.13
C ALA A 129 4.30 21.95 22.33
N TRP A 130 5.45 22.35 21.78
CA TRP A 130 6.24 21.54 20.85
C TRP A 130 6.71 20.19 21.40
N GLY A 131 7.08 20.12 22.69
CA GLY A 131 7.47 18.85 23.33
C GLY A 131 6.32 17.85 23.43
N ILE A 132 5.11 18.32 23.75
CA ILE A 132 3.91 17.48 23.76
C ILE A 132 3.54 17.09 22.32
N LEU A 133 3.60 18.03 21.37
CA LEU A 133 3.34 17.73 19.96
C LEU A 133 4.26 16.63 19.44
N HIS A 134 5.57 16.73 19.70
CA HIS A 134 6.54 15.70 19.36
C HIS A 134 6.17 14.33 19.97
N THR A 135 5.77 14.32 21.25
CA THR A 135 5.30 13.12 21.95
C THR A 135 4.12 12.46 21.24
N LEU A 136 3.11 13.25 20.83
CA LEU A 136 1.91 12.72 20.18
C LEU A 136 2.20 12.15 18.78
N LEU A 137 3.07 12.80 18.01
CA LEU A 137 3.48 12.33 16.68
C LEU A 137 4.37 11.08 16.75
N GLU A 138 5.29 11.04 17.73
CA GLU A 138 6.12 9.87 18.00
C GLU A 138 5.25 8.68 18.45
N MET A 139 4.32 8.90 19.38
CA MET A 139 3.35 7.89 19.79
C MET A 139 2.54 7.38 18.58
N PHE A 140 2.10 8.27 17.69
CA PHE A 140 1.40 7.84 16.49
C PHE A 140 2.25 6.91 15.62
N SER A 141 3.52 7.27 15.41
CA SER A 141 4.44 6.53 14.54
C SER A 141 4.82 5.13 15.03
N TYR A 142 4.88 4.91 16.35
CA TYR A 142 5.45 3.69 16.93
C TYR A 142 4.48 2.87 17.79
N ARG A 143 3.23 3.33 17.98
CA ARG A 143 2.23 2.64 18.82
C ARG A 143 0.87 2.45 18.18
N MET A 144 0.58 3.10 17.04
CA MET A 144 -0.72 2.98 16.38
C MET A 144 -0.73 1.83 15.37
N HIS A 145 -1.86 1.13 15.28
CA HIS A 145 -2.04 -0.05 14.42
C HIS A 145 -3.20 0.20 13.43
N HIS A 146 -4.41 -0.23 13.79
CA HIS A 146 -5.61 -0.12 12.96
C HIS A 146 -6.25 1.26 13.02
N ILE A 147 -5.62 2.23 12.35
CA ILE A 147 -6.20 3.56 12.14
C ILE A 147 -6.90 3.61 10.78
N GLN A 148 -8.15 4.05 10.76
CA GLN A 148 -8.91 4.16 9.51
C GLN A 148 -8.20 5.10 8.52
N PRO A 149 -8.31 4.86 7.20
CA PRO A 149 -7.55 5.60 6.19
C PRO A 149 -7.80 7.12 6.22
N HIS A 150 -9.05 7.53 6.45
CA HIS A 150 -9.42 8.94 6.46
C HIS A 150 -8.77 9.70 7.64
N TYR A 151 -8.58 9.06 8.79
CA TYR A 151 -7.86 9.63 9.93
C TYR A 151 -6.37 9.78 9.63
N ARG A 152 -5.76 8.78 8.97
CA ARG A 152 -4.37 8.87 8.50
C ARG A 152 -4.16 10.04 7.54
N VAL A 153 -5.09 10.23 6.59
CA VAL A 153 -5.04 11.35 5.63
C VAL A 153 -5.30 12.70 6.31
N GLN A 154 -6.21 12.78 7.27
CA GLN A 154 -6.37 13.98 8.09
C GLN A 154 -5.08 14.30 8.86
N LEU A 155 -4.44 13.34 9.52
CA LEU A 155 -3.16 13.59 10.17
C LEU A 155 -2.10 14.04 9.17
N LEU A 156 -2.02 13.42 7.99
CA LEU A 156 -1.10 13.82 6.93
C LEU A 156 -1.29 15.28 6.52
N SER A 157 -2.53 15.74 6.35
CA SER A 157 -2.80 17.17 6.07
C SER A 157 -2.37 18.10 7.21
N HIS A 158 -2.53 17.68 8.47
CA HIS A 158 -2.03 18.43 9.62
C HIS A 158 -0.50 18.49 9.62
N LEU A 159 0.19 17.41 9.21
CA LEU A 159 1.65 17.39 9.13
C LEU A 159 2.19 18.31 8.04
N HIS A 160 1.57 18.35 6.86
CA HIS A 160 1.99 19.25 5.78
C HIS A 160 1.79 20.72 6.15
N THR A 161 0.66 21.06 6.77
CA THR A 161 0.40 22.42 7.28
C THR A 161 1.36 22.79 8.42
N LEU A 162 1.62 21.86 9.34
CA LEU A 162 2.58 22.03 10.44
C LEU A 162 4.00 22.26 9.90
N ALA A 163 4.44 21.48 8.92
CA ALA A 163 5.78 21.58 8.35
C ALA A 163 6.05 22.93 7.68
N ALA A 164 5.03 23.65 7.22
CA ALA A 164 5.14 24.96 6.58
C ALA A 164 5.31 26.12 7.58
N VAL A 165 4.96 25.94 8.86
CA VAL A 165 4.91 27.01 9.88
C VAL A 165 6.31 27.35 10.39
N ALA A 166 6.79 28.59 10.23
CA ALA A 166 8.18 28.97 10.51
C ALA A 166 8.67 28.61 11.94
N GLN A 167 7.77 28.62 12.92
CA GLN A 167 8.05 28.31 14.32
C GLN A 167 8.44 26.83 14.55
N THR A 168 8.24 25.94 13.57
CA THR A 168 8.64 24.53 13.66
C THR A 168 10.02 24.24 13.07
N ASN A 169 10.82 25.28 12.78
CA ASN A 169 12.16 25.15 12.19
C ASN A 169 13.22 24.68 13.22
N GLN A 170 12.91 23.59 13.93
CA GLN A 170 13.78 22.92 14.90
C GLN A 170 14.14 21.53 14.34
N ASN A 171 15.42 21.15 14.37
CA ASN A 171 15.94 19.91 13.78
C ASN A 171 15.11 18.67 14.16
N GLN A 172 14.92 18.44 15.46
CA GLN A 172 14.20 17.28 15.97
C GLN A 172 12.71 17.29 15.59
N LEU A 173 12.04 18.45 15.63
CA LEU A 173 10.62 18.54 15.28
C LEU A 173 10.39 18.34 13.79
N HIS A 174 11.21 18.96 12.94
CA HIS A 174 11.13 18.78 11.49
C HIS A 174 11.36 17.31 11.09
N LEU A 175 12.36 16.66 11.68
CA LEU A 175 12.62 15.23 11.49
C LEU A 175 11.42 14.36 11.92
N CYS A 176 10.82 14.65 13.07
CA CYS A 176 9.66 13.94 13.58
C CYS A 176 8.45 14.05 12.64
N VAL A 177 8.14 15.26 12.18
CA VAL A 177 7.01 15.53 11.26
C VAL A 177 7.18 14.79 9.96
N GLU A 178 8.37 14.87 9.35
CA GLU A 178 8.63 14.22 8.06
C GLU A 178 8.72 12.70 8.16
N SER A 179 9.34 12.17 9.22
CA SER A 179 9.38 10.73 9.48
C SER A 179 7.98 10.14 9.71
N THR A 180 7.12 10.86 10.45
CA THR A 180 5.72 10.47 10.66
C THR A 180 4.93 10.49 9.36
N ALA A 181 5.10 11.53 8.53
CA ALA A 181 4.45 11.63 7.23
C ALA A 181 4.90 10.52 6.28
N LEU A 182 6.20 10.20 6.26
CA LEU A 182 6.74 9.10 5.45
C LEU A 182 6.09 7.76 5.83
N ARG A 183 5.96 7.47 7.12
CA ARG A 183 5.26 6.26 7.63
C ARG A 183 3.80 6.24 7.21
N LEU A 184 3.08 7.35 7.35
CA LEU A 184 1.69 7.45 6.93
C LEU A 184 1.51 7.14 5.44
N ILE A 185 2.33 7.75 4.59
CA ILE A 185 2.28 7.59 3.14
C ILE A 185 2.60 6.15 2.74
N THR A 186 3.76 5.64 3.18
CA THR A 186 4.24 4.29 2.82
C THR A 186 3.29 3.18 3.28
N ALA A 187 2.61 3.39 4.41
CA ALA A 187 1.67 2.45 5.00
C ALA A 187 0.22 2.55 4.45
N LEU A 188 -0.09 3.39 3.46
CA LEU A 188 -1.45 3.40 2.87
C LEU A 188 -1.75 2.09 2.12
N GLY A 189 -2.84 1.39 2.44
CA GLY A 189 -3.23 0.18 1.74
C GLY A 189 -3.56 0.47 0.27
N SER A 190 -3.25 -0.46 -0.64
CA SER A 190 -3.42 -0.24 -2.09
C SER A 190 -4.86 0.12 -2.48
N SER A 191 -5.86 -0.51 -1.85
CA SER A 191 -7.29 -0.19 -2.03
C SER A 191 -7.76 1.07 -1.30
N GLU A 192 -6.97 1.59 -0.35
CA GLU A 192 -7.34 2.76 0.46
C GLU A 192 -7.00 4.07 -0.26
N VAL A 193 -5.99 4.08 -1.12
CA VAL A 193 -5.45 5.30 -1.73
C VAL A 193 -6.51 6.05 -2.55
N GLN A 194 -7.11 5.39 -3.55
CA GLN A 194 -8.10 6.03 -4.43
C GLN A 194 -9.26 6.68 -3.66
N PRO A 195 -10.01 5.97 -2.79
CA PRO A 195 -11.19 6.55 -2.16
C PRO A 195 -10.87 7.70 -1.19
N GLN A 196 -9.66 7.73 -0.62
CA GLN A 196 -9.27 8.85 0.24
C GLN A 196 -8.80 10.06 -0.56
N PHE A 197 -7.93 9.89 -1.56
CA PHE A 197 -7.37 11.02 -2.31
C PHE A 197 -8.35 11.66 -3.29
N THR A 198 -9.31 10.89 -3.82
CA THR A 198 -10.38 11.42 -4.68
C THR A 198 -11.21 12.51 -3.98
N ARG A 199 -11.32 12.47 -2.64
CA ARG A 199 -12.05 13.49 -1.86
C ARG A 199 -11.38 14.87 -1.86
N PHE A 200 -10.09 14.94 -2.20
CA PHE A 200 -9.30 16.17 -2.18
C PHE A 200 -9.03 16.74 -3.57
N LEU A 201 -9.72 16.26 -4.62
CA LEU A 201 -9.55 16.77 -5.98
C LEU A 201 -9.87 18.26 -6.12
N SER A 202 -10.80 18.79 -5.32
CA SER A 202 -11.14 20.21 -5.33
C SER A 202 -10.03 21.11 -4.78
N ASP A 203 -9.24 20.62 -3.81
CA ASP A 203 -8.09 21.33 -3.26
C ASP A 203 -6.99 20.34 -2.82
N PRO A 204 -6.19 19.83 -3.77
CA PRO A 204 -5.19 18.80 -3.51
C PRO A 204 -4.03 19.32 -2.66
N LYS A 205 -3.88 20.65 -2.52
CA LYS A 205 -2.77 21.28 -1.79
C LYS A 205 -2.76 20.91 -0.31
N THR A 206 -3.91 20.57 0.25
CA THR A 206 -4.08 20.23 1.68
C THR A 206 -3.42 18.92 2.09
N VAL A 207 -3.28 17.97 1.15
CA VAL A 207 -2.75 16.61 1.40
C VAL A 207 -1.36 16.42 0.79
N LEU A 208 -0.77 17.47 0.25
CA LEU A 208 0.52 17.44 -0.44
C LEU A 208 1.55 18.28 0.29
N SER A 209 2.83 17.90 0.14
CA SER A 209 3.94 18.69 0.66
C SER A 209 4.26 19.85 -0.29
N ALA A 210 4.47 21.05 0.27
CA ALA A 210 4.88 22.20 -0.52
C ALA A 210 6.39 22.21 -0.86
N GLU A 211 7.24 21.68 0.02
CA GLU A 211 8.72 21.80 -0.11
C GLU A 211 9.46 20.44 -0.07
N SER A 212 8.93 19.43 0.64
CA SER A 212 9.59 18.12 0.72
C SER A 212 9.31 17.30 -0.53
N GLU A 213 10.30 17.27 -1.43
CA GLU A 213 10.31 16.44 -2.63
C GLU A 213 10.21 14.95 -2.26
N GLU A 214 10.93 14.51 -1.22
CA GLU A 214 11.00 13.11 -0.80
C GLU A 214 9.63 12.56 -0.38
N LEU A 215 8.82 13.34 0.36
CA LEU A 215 7.46 12.93 0.73
C LEU A 215 6.55 12.83 -0.49
N ASN A 216 6.61 13.80 -1.40
CA ASN A 216 5.81 13.78 -2.63
C ASN A 216 6.22 12.62 -3.55
N ARG A 217 7.51 12.30 -3.61
CA ARG A 217 8.03 11.12 -4.33
C ARG A 217 7.59 9.81 -3.69
N ALA A 218 7.63 9.72 -2.36
CA ALA A 218 7.11 8.56 -1.63
C ALA A 218 5.60 8.37 -1.87
N LEU A 219 4.84 9.47 -1.99
CA LEU A 219 3.44 9.44 -2.36
C LEU A 219 3.26 8.91 -3.78
N ILE A 220 4.03 9.40 -4.76
CA ILE A 220 4.00 8.89 -6.15
C ILE A 220 4.31 7.39 -6.21
N LEU A 221 5.32 6.91 -5.49
CA LEU A 221 5.61 5.47 -5.41
C LEU A 221 4.45 4.68 -4.82
N THR A 222 3.79 5.24 -3.81
CA THR A 222 2.59 4.66 -3.19
C THR A 222 1.42 4.62 -4.19
N LEU A 223 1.21 5.69 -4.97
CA LEU A 223 0.22 5.72 -6.07
C LEU A 223 0.53 4.66 -7.13
N ALA A 224 1.81 4.52 -7.52
CA ALA A 224 2.24 3.57 -8.53
C ALA A 224 1.94 2.12 -8.11
N ARG A 225 2.31 1.72 -6.88
CA ARG A 225 1.97 0.38 -6.40
C ARG A 225 0.48 0.19 -6.15
N ALA A 226 -0.23 1.22 -5.67
CA ALA A 226 -1.65 1.11 -5.35
C ALA A 226 -2.47 0.88 -6.62
N THR A 227 -2.22 1.69 -7.66
CA THR A 227 -2.88 1.55 -8.97
C THR A 227 -2.45 0.31 -9.73
N HIS A 228 -1.26 -0.24 -9.45
CA HIS A 228 -0.82 -1.55 -9.96
C HIS A 228 -1.56 -2.70 -9.28
N VAL A 229 -1.55 -2.77 -7.95
CA VAL A 229 -2.16 -3.89 -7.19
C VAL A 229 -3.68 -3.92 -7.32
N THR A 230 -4.32 -2.77 -7.53
CA THR A 230 -5.78 -2.72 -7.76
C THR A 230 -6.17 -2.82 -9.24
N ASP A 231 -5.20 -2.95 -10.14
CA ASP A 231 -5.39 -2.94 -11.59
C ASP A 231 -6.18 -1.70 -12.05
N PHE A 232 -5.96 -0.54 -11.45
CA PHE A 232 -6.78 0.66 -11.70
C PHE A 232 -6.71 1.10 -13.17
N PHE A 233 -5.52 1.03 -13.77
CA PHE A 233 -5.27 1.50 -15.14
C PHE A 233 -5.45 0.41 -16.21
N THR A 234 -5.69 -0.86 -15.87
CA THR A 234 -5.95 -1.87 -16.92
C THR A 234 -7.22 -1.47 -17.69
N GLY A 235 -7.10 -1.44 -19.02
CA GLY A 235 -8.17 -0.98 -19.93
C GLY A 235 -8.19 0.54 -20.20
N SER A 236 -7.32 1.34 -19.56
CA SER A 236 -7.22 2.80 -19.75
C SER A 236 -5.80 3.21 -20.14
N ASP A 237 -5.60 3.66 -21.37
CA ASP A 237 -4.28 4.05 -21.87
C ASP A 237 -3.86 5.48 -21.48
N SER A 238 -4.76 6.26 -20.88
CA SER A 238 -4.51 7.66 -20.51
C SER A 238 -4.81 7.94 -19.05
N ILE A 239 -4.02 8.81 -18.44
CA ILE A 239 -4.27 9.35 -17.09
C ILE A 239 -5.35 10.44 -17.10
N GLN A 240 -5.74 10.93 -18.28
CA GLN A 240 -6.67 12.03 -18.42
C GLN A 240 -8.06 11.65 -17.88
N GLY A 241 -8.70 12.55 -17.13
CA GLY A 241 -10.00 12.30 -16.50
C GLY A 241 -9.95 11.43 -15.24
N THR A 242 -8.76 10.96 -14.83
CA THR A 242 -8.59 10.21 -13.57
C THR A 242 -8.19 11.13 -12.41
N TRP A 243 -8.49 10.70 -11.19
CA TRP A 243 -8.13 11.43 -9.96
C TRP A 243 -6.60 11.62 -9.78
N CYS A 244 -5.79 10.77 -10.40
CA CYS A 244 -4.33 10.85 -10.31
C CYS A 244 -3.78 12.12 -10.99
N LYS A 245 -4.41 12.60 -12.07
CA LYS A 245 -3.88 13.71 -12.87
C LYS A 245 -3.69 14.98 -12.04
N ASP A 246 -4.74 15.42 -11.33
CA ASP A 246 -4.72 16.70 -10.61
C ASP A 246 -3.78 16.66 -9.40
N ILE A 247 -3.70 15.49 -8.74
CA ILE A 247 -2.74 15.24 -7.67
C ILE A 247 -1.30 15.37 -8.19
N LEU A 248 -0.96 14.65 -9.27
CA LEU A 248 0.40 14.67 -9.83
C LEU A 248 0.78 16.03 -10.42
N GLN A 249 -0.15 16.72 -11.08
CA GLN A 249 0.08 18.06 -11.62
C GLN A 249 0.36 19.07 -10.50
N THR A 250 -0.33 18.94 -9.37
CA THR A 250 -0.08 19.78 -8.19
C THR A 250 1.29 19.46 -7.57
N ILE A 251 1.67 18.18 -7.48
CA ILE A 251 3.00 17.76 -7.02
C ILE A 251 4.11 18.35 -7.90
N MET A 252 3.95 18.30 -9.23
CA MET A 252 4.91 18.89 -10.18
C MET A 252 5.03 20.41 -10.03
N SER A 253 3.97 21.08 -9.54
CA SER A 253 3.98 22.52 -9.33
C SER A 253 4.73 22.91 -8.05
N PHE A 254 4.69 22.07 -7.01
CA PHE A 254 5.38 22.32 -5.73
C PHE A 254 6.82 21.83 -5.72
N THR A 255 7.03 20.58 -6.13
CA THR A 255 8.33 19.91 -6.10
C THR A 255 8.59 19.25 -7.45
N PRO A 256 8.94 20.02 -8.49
CA PRO A 256 9.22 19.49 -9.82
C PRO A 256 10.41 18.54 -9.77
N HIS A 257 10.27 17.34 -10.33
CA HIS A 257 11.32 16.33 -10.31
C HIS A 257 11.18 15.31 -11.45
N ASN A 258 12.27 14.61 -11.73
CA ASN A 258 12.32 13.50 -12.68
C ASN A 258 12.41 12.15 -11.98
N TRP A 259 12.01 11.09 -12.68
CA TRP A 259 12.21 9.71 -12.27
C TRP A 259 13.26 9.04 -13.14
N ALA A 260 14.17 8.29 -12.52
CA ALA A 260 15.13 7.47 -13.26
C ALA A 260 14.41 6.40 -14.09
N SER A 261 15.00 6.01 -15.21
CA SER A 261 14.40 5.10 -16.19
C SER A 261 14.04 3.73 -15.58
N HIS A 262 14.91 3.17 -14.73
CA HIS A 262 14.67 1.88 -14.07
C HIS A 262 13.48 1.92 -13.13
N THR A 263 13.28 3.01 -12.38
CA THR A 263 12.10 3.20 -11.52
C THR A 263 10.84 3.50 -12.35
N LEU A 264 10.94 4.43 -13.29
CA LEU A 264 9.80 4.86 -14.11
C LEU A 264 9.24 3.71 -14.95
N SER A 265 10.11 2.82 -15.46
CA SER A 265 9.70 1.66 -16.26
C SER A 265 8.81 0.66 -15.50
N CYS A 266 8.83 0.69 -14.17
CA CYS A 266 7.98 -0.14 -13.31
C CYS A 266 6.60 0.49 -13.06
N PHE A 267 6.41 1.79 -13.34
CA PHE A 267 5.12 2.44 -13.10
C PHE A 267 4.07 1.95 -14.11
N PRO A 268 2.78 1.96 -13.75
CA PRO A 268 1.69 1.81 -14.72
C PRO A 268 1.85 2.74 -15.93
N GLY A 269 1.51 2.26 -17.13
CA GLY A 269 1.71 2.96 -18.41
C GLY A 269 1.25 4.43 -18.41
N PRO A 270 0.03 4.75 -17.93
CA PRO A 270 -0.45 6.14 -17.86
C PRO A 270 0.40 7.06 -16.99
N LEU A 271 0.99 6.55 -15.90
CA LEU A 271 1.91 7.32 -15.06
C LEU A 271 3.24 7.56 -15.79
N GLN A 272 3.74 6.57 -16.54
CA GLN A 272 4.93 6.76 -17.38
C GLN A 272 4.71 7.85 -18.42
N ALA A 273 3.56 7.84 -19.09
CA ALA A 273 3.22 8.85 -20.09
C ALA A 273 3.18 10.26 -19.50
N PHE A 274 2.61 10.42 -18.29
CA PHE A 274 2.59 11.69 -17.56
C PHE A 274 4.01 12.23 -17.32
N PHE A 275 4.90 11.45 -16.71
CA PHE A 275 6.26 11.93 -16.40
C PHE A 275 7.14 12.13 -17.64
N LYS A 276 6.88 11.43 -18.75
CA LYS A 276 7.54 11.69 -20.03
C LYS A 276 7.12 13.03 -20.64
N GLN A 277 5.87 13.44 -20.46
CA GLN A 277 5.35 14.72 -20.96
C GLN A 277 5.77 15.90 -20.06
N ASN A 278 5.74 15.71 -18.74
CA ASN A 278 6.06 16.72 -17.73
C ASN A 278 7.52 16.64 -17.25
N ASN A 279 8.48 16.61 -18.18
CA ASN A 279 9.90 16.50 -17.85
C ASN A 279 10.48 17.83 -17.31
N VAL A 280 11.38 17.76 -16.34
CA VAL A 280 12.01 18.91 -15.70
C VAL A 280 13.49 18.98 -16.10
N PRO A 281 14.01 20.14 -16.56
CA PRO A 281 15.43 20.25 -16.86
C PRO A 281 16.26 20.13 -15.56
N GLN A 282 17.24 19.23 -15.55
CA GLN A 282 18.14 19.02 -14.42
C GLN A 282 19.46 19.78 -14.62
N GLU A 283 20.02 20.33 -13.54
CA GLU A 283 21.35 20.96 -13.57
C GLU A 283 22.40 19.94 -14.03
N SER A 284 23.30 20.36 -14.93
CA SER A 284 24.36 19.47 -15.41
C SER A 284 25.40 19.18 -14.32
N ARG A 285 25.93 17.97 -14.32
CA ARG A 285 26.97 17.50 -13.38
C ARG A 285 28.20 18.42 -13.35
N PHE A 286 28.62 18.90 -14.53
CA PHE A 286 29.77 19.80 -14.65
C PHE A 286 29.48 21.17 -14.01
N ASN A 287 28.26 21.69 -14.16
CA ASN A 287 27.85 22.95 -13.54
C ASN A 287 27.82 22.82 -12.02
N LEU A 288 27.25 21.74 -11.48
CA LEU A 288 27.24 21.49 -10.04
C LEU A 288 28.66 21.47 -9.46
N LYS A 289 29.56 20.69 -10.08
CA LYS A 289 30.98 20.64 -9.65
C LYS A 289 31.65 22.01 -9.74
N LYS A 290 31.48 22.72 -10.85
CA LYS A 290 32.05 24.06 -11.05
C LYS A 290 31.56 25.04 -9.98
N ASN A 291 30.26 25.05 -9.71
CA ASN A 291 29.63 25.91 -8.71
C ASN A 291 30.17 25.60 -7.30
N VAL A 292 30.31 24.33 -6.93
CA VAL A 292 30.90 23.93 -5.64
C VAL A 292 32.35 24.40 -5.53
N GLU A 293 33.17 24.22 -6.56
CA GLU A 293 34.58 24.66 -6.54
C GLU A 293 34.73 26.20 -6.53
N GLU A 294 33.82 26.93 -7.18
CA GLU A 294 33.79 28.40 -7.16
C GLU A 294 33.35 28.94 -5.80
N GLU A 295 32.28 28.40 -5.21
CA GLU A 295 31.82 28.79 -3.88
C GLU A 295 32.82 28.39 -2.78
N TYR A 296 33.50 27.25 -2.93
CA TYR A 296 34.58 26.87 -2.02
C TYR A 296 35.81 27.77 -2.16
N ARG A 297 36.16 28.22 -3.37
CA ARG A 297 37.18 29.27 -3.57
C ARG A 297 36.76 30.58 -2.90
N LYS A 298 35.50 30.99 -3.02
CA LYS A 298 34.97 32.17 -2.30
C LYS A 298 35.09 32.00 -0.79
N TRP A 299 34.71 30.84 -0.24
CA TRP A 299 34.86 30.52 1.18
C TRP A 299 36.30 30.74 1.67
N LYS A 300 37.29 30.24 0.92
CA LYS A 300 38.72 30.42 1.25
C LYS A 300 39.21 31.87 1.12
N SER A 301 38.56 32.69 0.29
CA SER A 301 38.96 34.08 0.03
C SER A 301 38.32 35.12 0.96
N MET A 302 37.16 34.81 1.55
CA MET A 302 36.44 35.73 2.41
C MET A 302 37.03 35.72 3.83
N SER A 303 37.23 36.90 4.40
CA SER A 303 37.76 37.07 5.77
C SER A 303 36.74 37.59 6.78
N ASN A 304 35.68 38.27 6.33
CA ASN A 304 34.67 38.86 7.21
C ASN A 304 33.56 37.83 7.54
N GLU A 305 33.47 37.42 8.80
CA GLU A 305 32.53 36.40 9.29
C GLU A 305 31.07 36.74 8.98
N ASN A 306 30.63 37.98 9.18
CA ASN A 306 29.23 38.36 8.95
C ASN A 306 28.84 38.24 7.47
N ASN A 307 29.78 38.55 6.57
CA ASN A 307 29.59 38.41 5.14
C ASN A 307 29.56 36.93 4.74
N ILE A 308 30.44 36.10 5.32
CA ILE A 308 30.46 34.65 5.09
C ILE A 308 29.12 34.06 5.53
N ILE A 309 28.68 34.34 6.76
CA ILE A 309 27.42 33.81 7.29
C ILE A 309 26.26 34.23 6.40
N THR A 310 26.17 35.51 6.03
CA THR A 310 25.06 36.02 5.21
C THR A 310 25.08 35.43 3.79
N HIS A 311 26.24 35.30 3.17
CA HIS A 311 26.38 34.73 1.83
C HIS A 311 26.01 33.25 1.79
N PHE A 312 26.57 32.44 2.69
CA PHE A 312 26.39 30.98 2.67
C PHE A 312 25.12 30.47 3.37
N SER A 313 24.38 31.34 4.07
CA SER A 313 23.04 31.04 4.60
C SER A 313 21.90 31.58 3.74
N ASN A 314 22.20 32.30 2.65
CA ASN A 314 21.18 32.78 1.72
C ASN A 314 20.47 31.60 1.04
N GLN A 315 19.14 31.70 0.92
CA GLN A 315 18.26 30.64 0.42
C GLN A 315 18.41 30.30 -1.07
N GLY A 316 19.31 30.97 -1.81
CA GLY A 316 19.41 30.86 -3.27
C GLY A 316 20.26 29.72 -3.81
N SER A 317 21.17 29.13 -3.02
CA SER A 317 22.07 28.07 -3.49
C SER A 317 22.39 27.02 -2.41
N PRO A 318 21.81 25.81 -2.50
CA PRO A 318 21.91 24.79 -1.45
C PRO A 318 23.23 23.98 -1.51
N LEU A 319 24.39 24.63 -1.54
CA LEU A 319 25.69 23.97 -1.73
C LEU A 319 26.47 23.73 -0.44
N PHE A 320 26.00 24.23 0.70
CA PHE A 320 26.79 24.28 1.93
C PHE A 320 27.29 22.91 2.44
N LEU A 321 26.50 21.84 2.34
CA LEU A 321 26.96 20.49 2.72
C LEU A 321 28.11 20.00 1.82
N CYS A 322 28.09 20.36 0.52
CA CYS A 322 29.22 20.10 -0.39
C CYS A 322 30.46 20.89 0.04
N LEU A 323 30.29 22.11 0.57
CA LEU A 323 31.41 22.91 1.08
C LEU A 323 32.00 22.30 2.36
N LEU A 324 31.17 21.83 3.30
CA LEU A 324 31.64 21.13 4.50
C LEU A 324 32.41 19.86 4.13
N TRP A 325 31.93 19.11 3.14
CA TRP A 325 32.65 17.98 2.56
C TRP A 325 34.03 18.40 2.03
N LYS A 326 34.10 19.48 1.23
CA LYS A 326 35.35 19.99 0.69
C LYS A 326 36.32 20.47 1.77
N MET A 327 35.82 21.12 2.83
CA MET A 327 36.62 21.50 4.00
C MET A 327 37.24 20.27 4.65
N LEU A 328 36.43 19.28 5.00
CA LEU A 328 36.92 18.05 5.61
C LEU A 328 37.87 17.26 4.69
N LEU A 329 37.70 17.35 3.37
CA LEU A 329 38.58 16.68 2.41
C LEU A 329 39.96 17.35 2.25
N GLU A 330 40.06 18.67 2.33
CA GLU A 330 41.33 19.41 2.14
C GLU A 330 42.02 19.73 3.47
N THR A 331 41.27 20.11 4.51
CA THR A 331 41.81 20.60 5.79
C THR A 331 41.54 19.67 6.98
N ASP A 332 40.79 18.58 6.82
CA ASP A 332 40.41 17.64 7.90
C ASP A 332 39.69 18.28 9.11
N HIS A 333 39.31 19.57 9.03
CA HIS A 333 38.59 20.31 10.07
C HIS A 333 37.62 21.34 9.47
N ILE A 334 36.60 21.73 10.24
CA ILE A 334 35.63 22.78 9.90
C ILE A 334 35.79 23.95 10.88
N ASN A 335 35.72 25.19 10.39
CA ASN A 335 35.82 26.41 11.21
C ASN A 335 34.52 26.75 11.94
N GLN A 336 34.58 27.59 12.97
CA GLN A 336 33.41 27.95 13.82
C GLN A 336 32.27 28.56 13.02
N ILE A 337 32.63 29.33 12.00
CA ILE A 337 31.71 29.95 11.05
C ILE A 337 30.86 28.88 10.33
N GLY A 338 31.41 27.69 10.09
CA GLY A 338 30.71 26.58 9.46
C GLY A 338 29.50 26.11 10.26
N TYR A 339 29.65 26.00 11.58
CA TYR A 339 28.53 25.72 12.49
C TYR A 339 27.48 26.84 12.46
N ARG A 340 27.92 28.11 12.53
CA ARG A 340 27.01 29.28 12.52
C ARG A 340 26.20 29.39 11.23
N VAL A 341 26.77 29.00 10.10
CA VAL A 341 26.05 28.95 8.83
C VAL A 341 24.96 27.87 8.86
N LEU A 342 25.26 26.65 9.35
CA LEU A 342 24.24 25.59 9.49
C LEU A 342 23.10 26.00 10.43
N GLU A 343 23.45 26.60 11.57
CA GLU A 343 22.49 27.12 12.54
C GLU A 343 21.54 28.16 11.90
N ARG A 344 22.07 29.03 11.03
CA ARG A 344 21.28 30.06 10.33
C ARG A 344 20.44 29.53 9.16
N ILE A 345 20.90 28.49 8.44
CA ILE A 345 20.11 27.84 7.38
C ILE A 345 18.82 27.23 7.98
N GLY A 346 18.94 26.54 9.11
CA GLY A 346 17.83 25.89 9.80
C GLY A 346 17.39 24.57 9.16
N ALA A 347 16.68 23.75 9.95
CA ALA A 347 16.32 22.38 9.61
C ALA A 347 15.57 22.23 8.28
N ARG A 348 14.60 23.12 8.03
CA ARG A 348 13.73 23.06 6.86
C ARG A 348 14.49 23.29 5.56
N ALA A 349 15.31 24.34 5.49
CA ALA A 349 16.08 24.64 4.28
C ALA A 349 17.24 23.65 4.09
N LEU A 350 17.75 23.05 5.17
CA LEU A 350 18.86 22.10 5.13
C LEU A 350 18.59 20.88 4.25
N VAL A 351 17.34 20.42 4.13
CA VAL A 351 17.02 19.25 3.28
C VAL A 351 17.36 19.49 1.80
N ALA A 352 17.25 20.73 1.31
CA ALA A 352 17.70 21.07 -0.04
C ALA A 352 19.21 20.91 -0.18
N HIS A 353 19.99 21.29 0.86
CA HIS A 353 21.43 21.07 0.88
C HIS A 353 21.79 19.58 0.90
N VAL A 354 21.04 18.75 1.64
CA VAL A 354 21.24 17.29 1.64
C VAL A 354 20.94 16.70 0.25
N ARG A 355 19.91 17.20 -0.43
CA ARG A 355 19.54 16.74 -1.78
C ARG A 355 20.61 17.04 -2.81
N THR A 356 21.09 18.29 -2.85
CA THR A 356 22.18 18.68 -3.75
C THR A 356 23.51 18.00 -3.37
N PHE A 357 23.74 17.77 -2.08
CA PHE A 357 24.88 17.01 -1.60
C PHE A 357 24.84 15.55 -2.06
N ALA A 358 23.66 14.91 -2.10
CA ALA A 358 23.51 13.57 -2.64
C ALA A 358 23.93 13.50 -4.13
N ASP A 359 23.51 14.47 -4.94
CA ASP A 359 23.93 14.56 -6.35
C ASP A 359 25.44 14.80 -6.49
N PHE A 360 26.02 15.62 -5.62
CA PHE A 360 27.46 15.90 -5.59
C PHE A 360 28.28 14.68 -5.17
N LEU A 361 27.83 13.91 -4.18
CA LEU A 361 28.49 12.66 -3.76
C LEU A 361 28.57 11.66 -4.90
N VAL A 362 27.49 11.49 -5.67
CA VAL A 362 27.48 10.59 -6.83
C VAL A 362 28.52 11.04 -7.86
N TYR A 363 28.63 12.34 -8.13
CA TYR A 363 29.66 12.88 -9.00
C TYR A 363 31.09 12.59 -8.50
N GLU A 364 31.38 12.88 -7.22
CA GLU A 364 32.71 12.67 -6.63
C GLU A 364 33.12 11.20 -6.65
N PHE A 365 32.20 10.28 -6.32
CA PHE A 365 32.49 8.85 -6.32
C PHE A 365 32.59 8.27 -7.74
N SER A 366 31.82 8.78 -8.69
CA SER A 366 31.88 8.36 -10.10
C SER A 366 33.20 8.76 -10.78
N THR A 367 33.78 9.90 -10.39
CA THR A 367 35.01 10.45 -10.96
C THR A 367 36.28 10.17 -10.15
N SER A 368 36.15 9.49 -9.00
CA SER A 368 37.27 9.21 -8.09
C SER A 368 38.25 8.18 -8.66
N ALA A 369 39.55 8.48 -8.60
CA ALA A 369 40.58 7.46 -8.77
C ALA A 369 40.51 6.49 -7.58
N GLY A 370 40.37 5.19 -7.84
CA GLY A 370 40.24 4.17 -6.78
C GLY A 370 41.41 4.14 -5.78
N GLY A 371 41.28 3.33 -4.73
CA GLY A 371 42.34 3.17 -3.72
C GLY A 371 42.17 4.11 -2.52
N GLN A 372 43.23 4.86 -2.18
CA GLN A 372 43.26 5.71 -0.97
C GLN A 372 42.27 6.88 -1.04
N GLN A 373 42.13 7.53 -2.21
CA GLN A 373 41.21 8.65 -2.38
C GLN A 373 39.75 8.26 -2.11
N LEU A 374 39.31 7.12 -2.65
CA LEU A 374 37.97 6.59 -2.40
C LEU A 374 37.74 6.24 -0.93
N ASN A 375 38.75 5.64 -0.27
CA ASN A 375 38.64 5.33 1.16
C ASN A 375 38.54 6.59 2.02
N LYS A 376 39.27 7.66 1.68
CA LYS A 376 39.17 8.95 2.37
C LYS A 376 37.79 9.59 2.20
N CYS A 377 37.20 9.54 0.99
CA CYS A 377 35.82 9.98 0.77
C CYS A 377 34.84 9.21 1.68
N ILE A 378 35.00 7.90 1.80
CA ILE A 378 34.13 7.07 2.64
C ILE A 378 34.29 7.42 4.13
N GLU A 379 35.52 7.63 4.59
CA GLU A 379 35.82 8.04 5.96
C GLU A 379 35.13 9.36 6.28
N ILE A 380 35.35 10.40 5.47
CA ILE A 380 34.75 11.73 5.65
C ILE A 380 33.21 11.64 5.62
N LEU A 381 32.64 10.83 4.72
CA LEU A 381 31.20 10.66 4.65
C LEU A 381 30.61 10.11 5.95
N ASN A 382 31.27 9.11 6.53
CA ASN A 382 30.86 8.55 7.80
C ASN A 382 31.09 9.53 8.95
N ASP A 383 32.19 10.29 8.92
CA ASP A 383 32.47 11.34 9.89
C ASP A 383 31.38 12.42 9.88
N MET A 384 30.92 12.87 8.71
CA MET A 384 29.84 13.84 8.62
C MET A 384 28.53 13.35 9.28
N VAL A 385 28.28 12.04 9.31
CA VAL A 385 27.08 11.44 9.91
C VAL A 385 27.26 11.16 11.41
N TRP A 386 28.32 10.44 11.78
CA TRP A 386 28.47 9.90 13.14
C TRP A 386 29.35 10.76 14.04
N LYS A 387 30.38 11.41 13.50
CA LYS A 387 31.38 12.19 14.25
C LYS A 387 30.99 13.66 14.39
N TYR A 388 30.60 14.31 13.29
CA TYR A 388 30.19 15.72 13.26
C TYR A 388 28.67 15.91 13.36
N ASN A 389 27.89 14.84 13.11
CA ASN A 389 26.43 14.85 13.19
C ASN A 389 25.75 15.94 12.33
N ILE A 390 26.30 16.19 11.14
CA ILE A 390 25.80 17.19 10.18
C ILE A 390 24.47 16.74 9.56
N VAL A 391 24.32 15.44 9.31
CA VAL A 391 23.09 14.85 8.76
C VAL A 391 22.89 13.45 9.34
N THR A 392 21.65 13.07 9.62
CA THR A 392 21.35 11.72 10.11
C THR A 392 21.42 10.69 8.98
N LEU A 393 21.74 9.43 9.32
CA LEU A 393 21.89 8.34 8.36
C LEU A 393 20.63 8.15 7.49
N ASP A 394 19.46 8.04 8.13
CA ASP A 394 18.16 7.84 7.49
C ASP A 394 17.81 8.98 6.53
N ARG A 395 18.13 10.24 6.91
CA ARG A 395 17.90 11.42 6.08
C ARG A 395 18.76 11.40 4.82
N LEU A 396 20.05 11.12 4.96
CA LEU A 396 20.99 11.09 3.83
C LEU A 396 20.64 9.95 2.86
N ILE A 397 20.38 8.75 3.39
CA ILE A 397 20.04 7.59 2.55
C ILE A 397 18.71 7.78 1.84
N LEU A 398 17.70 8.38 2.49
CA LEU A 398 16.43 8.68 1.84
C LEU A 398 16.64 9.61 0.63
N CYS A 399 17.42 10.68 0.79
CA CYS A 399 17.72 11.59 -0.32
C CYS A 399 18.47 10.89 -1.46
N LEU A 400 19.47 10.04 -1.16
CA LEU A 400 20.20 9.23 -2.15
C LEU A 400 19.26 8.27 -2.91
N ALA A 401 18.37 7.56 -2.20
CA ALA A 401 17.42 6.62 -2.80
C ALA A 401 16.34 7.31 -3.66
N MET A 402 16.12 8.62 -3.47
CA MET A 402 15.13 9.44 -4.19
C MET A 402 15.71 10.22 -5.38
N ARG A 403 16.94 9.92 -5.83
CA ARG A 403 17.57 10.61 -6.98
C ARG A 403 17.18 10.02 -8.33
N SER A 404 17.38 10.82 -9.38
CA SER A 404 17.08 10.50 -10.79
C SER A 404 18.32 10.13 -11.61
N HIS A 405 19.34 9.56 -10.97
CA HIS A 405 20.55 9.12 -11.68
C HIS A 405 20.25 7.93 -12.60
N GLU A 406 21.02 7.83 -13.69
CA GLU A 406 20.87 6.80 -14.72
C GLU A 406 22.11 5.92 -14.83
N GLY A 407 21.92 4.65 -15.21
CA GLY A 407 23.01 3.72 -15.54
C GLY A 407 24.06 3.57 -14.42
N ASN A 408 25.34 3.83 -14.76
CA ASN A 408 26.45 3.69 -13.80
C ASN A 408 26.37 4.68 -12.64
N GLU A 409 25.81 5.88 -12.85
CA GLU A 409 25.63 6.87 -11.78
C GLU A 409 24.66 6.37 -10.72
N ALA A 410 23.58 5.69 -11.14
CA ALA A 410 22.65 5.04 -10.21
C ALA A 410 23.33 3.90 -9.44
N GLN A 411 24.21 3.12 -10.09
CA GLN A 411 24.99 2.08 -9.41
C GLN A 411 25.92 2.68 -8.35
N VAL A 412 26.60 3.78 -8.67
CA VAL A 412 27.46 4.51 -7.70
C VAL A 412 26.61 5.04 -6.54
N CYS A 413 25.45 5.64 -6.82
CA CYS A 413 24.54 6.12 -5.78
C CYS A 413 24.14 5.01 -4.80
N TYR A 414 23.74 3.85 -5.31
CA TYR A 414 23.34 2.72 -4.45
C TYR A 414 24.53 2.04 -3.78
N PHE A 415 25.72 2.10 -4.39
CA PHE A 415 26.96 1.70 -3.74
C PHE A 415 27.30 2.61 -2.56
N ILE A 416 27.11 3.93 -2.66
CA ILE A 416 27.26 4.86 -1.53
C ILE A 416 26.31 4.48 -0.38
N ILE A 417 25.05 4.16 -0.69
CA ILE A 417 24.08 3.67 0.31
C ILE A 417 24.61 2.40 1.00
N GLN A 418 25.10 1.42 0.24
CA GLN A 418 25.66 0.19 0.81
C GLN A 418 26.86 0.48 1.72
N LEU A 419 27.74 1.40 1.32
CA LEU A 419 28.92 1.79 2.10
C LEU A 419 28.53 2.43 3.43
N LEU A 420 27.58 3.36 3.42
CA LEU A 420 27.05 4.01 4.63
C LEU A 420 26.44 3.01 5.63
N LEU A 421 25.81 1.95 5.12
CA LEU A 421 25.11 0.96 5.92
C LEU A 421 26.02 -0.14 6.48
N LEU A 422 26.98 -0.62 5.68
CA LEU A 422 27.73 -1.85 5.97
C LEU A 422 29.20 -1.64 6.25
N LYS A 423 29.83 -0.60 5.69
CA LYS A 423 31.29 -0.42 5.85
C LYS A 423 31.66 0.01 7.28
N PRO A 424 31.03 1.03 7.90
CA PRO A 424 31.30 1.34 9.30
C PRO A 424 30.68 0.28 10.24
N ASN A 425 31.16 0.26 11.48
CA ASN A 425 30.57 -0.56 12.54
C ASN A 425 29.37 0.13 13.21
N ASP A 426 29.26 1.46 13.06
CA ASP A 426 28.28 2.30 13.76
C ASP A 426 26.84 1.82 13.63
N PHE A 427 26.36 1.61 12.40
CA PHE A 427 24.98 1.22 12.19
C PHE A 427 24.75 -0.27 12.43
N ARG A 428 25.68 -1.14 12.01
CA ARG A 428 25.57 -2.59 12.22
C ARG A 428 25.50 -2.96 13.70
N ASN A 429 26.32 -2.34 14.54
CA ASN A 429 26.30 -2.59 15.99
C ASN A 429 24.98 -2.14 16.62
N ARG A 430 24.50 -0.94 16.25
CA ARG A 430 23.19 -0.40 16.70
C ARG A 430 22.04 -1.34 16.36
N VAL A 431 21.99 -1.83 15.11
CA VAL A 431 20.95 -2.76 14.66
C VAL A 431 21.06 -4.11 15.36
N SER A 432 22.25 -4.71 15.42
CA SER A 432 22.48 -6.00 16.07
C SER A 432 22.02 -5.98 17.52
N ASP A 433 22.47 -4.99 18.30
CA ASP A 433 22.15 -4.91 19.72
C ASP A 433 20.68 -4.58 19.96
N PHE A 434 20.11 -3.67 19.17
CA PHE A 434 18.69 -3.34 19.28
C PHE A 434 17.79 -4.55 18.99
N VAL A 435 18.09 -5.33 17.94
CA VAL A 435 17.33 -6.53 17.55
C VAL A 435 17.45 -7.66 18.57
N LYS A 436 18.64 -7.82 19.14
CA LYS A 436 18.94 -8.86 20.14
C LYS A 436 18.28 -8.58 21.48
N GLU A 437 18.31 -7.35 21.96
CA GLU A 437 17.89 -7.00 23.33
C GLU A 437 16.40 -6.61 23.45
N ASN A 438 15.74 -6.26 22.35
CA ASN A 438 14.36 -5.74 22.36
C ASN A 438 13.38 -6.65 21.64
N SER A 439 12.08 -6.46 21.91
CA SER A 439 10.98 -7.16 21.24
C SER A 439 9.92 -6.16 20.75
N PRO A 440 9.21 -6.44 19.65
CA PRO A 440 8.26 -5.53 19.04
C PRO A 440 6.89 -5.48 19.74
N GLU A 441 6.51 -6.48 20.55
CA GLU A 441 5.20 -6.58 21.21
C GLU A 441 5.08 -5.61 22.40
N HIS A 442 5.11 -4.30 22.12
CA HIS A 442 5.15 -3.24 23.14
C HIS A 442 3.92 -3.27 24.07
N TRP A 443 2.77 -3.76 23.59
CA TRP A 443 1.54 -3.88 24.38
C TRP A 443 1.63 -4.93 25.49
N LEU A 444 2.56 -5.89 25.38
CA LEU A 444 2.85 -6.90 26.40
C LEU A 444 3.98 -6.49 27.36
N GLN A 445 4.72 -5.42 27.04
CA GLN A 445 5.88 -5.00 27.82
C GLN A 445 5.50 -4.04 28.95
N ASN A 446 6.25 -4.11 30.04
CA ASN A 446 6.16 -3.20 31.19
C ASN A 446 7.46 -2.39 31.42
N ASP A 447 8.55 -2.74 30.73
CA ASP A 447 9.91 -2.22 30.95
C ASP A 447 10.53 -1.53 29.72
N TRP A 448 9.72 -1.22 28.69
CA TRP A 448 10.19 -0.61 27.43
C TRP A 448 11.09 0.61 27.65
N HIS A 449 10.67 1.55 28.51
CA HIS A 449 11.45 2.76 28.78
C HIS A 449 12.87 2.45 29.27
N THR A 450 13.04 1.42 30.10
CA THR A 450 14.36 1.03 30.61
C THR A 450 15.25 0.54 29.48
N LYS A 451 14.73 -0.34 28.61
CA LYS A 451 15.50 -0.85 27.45
C LYS A 451 15.79 0.24 26.43
N HIS A 452 14.83 1.14 26.19
CA HIS A 452 14.99 2.31 25.34
C HIS A 452 16.10 3.24 25.85
N MET A 453 16.13 3.52 27.15
CA MET A 453 17.21 4.31 27.76
C MET A 453 18.56 3.59 27.71
N ASN A 454 18.60 2.26 27.83
CA ASN A 454 19.85 1.50 27.69
C ASN A 454 20.43 1.64 26.27
N TYR A 455 19.57 1.57 25.24
CA TYR A 455 19.97 1.83 23.86
C TYR A 455 20.54 3.25 23.71
N HIS A 456 19.82 4.28 24.15
CA HIS A 456 20.25 5.69 23.99
C HIS A 456 21.47 6.06 24.83
N LYS A 457 21.69 5.40 25.97
CA LYS A 457 22.94 5.54 26.75
C LYS A 457 24.14 4.92 26.04
N LYS A 458 23.93 3.78 25.38
CA LYS A 458 24.98 3.09 24.62
C LYS A 458 25.28 3.77 23.28
N TYR A 459 24.24 4.29 22.64
CA TYR A 459 24.28 4.92 21.32
C TYR A 459 23.55 6.28 21.33
N PRO A 460 24.13 7.32 21.94
CA PRO A 460 23.50 8.64 21.95
C PRO A 460 23.31 9.18 20.52
N GLU A 461 22.14 9.77 20.26
CA GLU A 461 21.81 10.43 19.00
C GLU A 461 21.89 11.95 19.16
N LYS A 462 22.80 12.57 18.41
CA LYS A 462 23.08 14.01 18.40
C LYS A 462 22.32 14.67 17.24
N LEU A 463 21.35 15.52 17.54
CA LEU A 463 20.38 16.09 16.59
C LEU A 463 20.57 17.60 16.32
N TYR A 464 21.49 18.26 17.03
CA TYR A 464 21.76 19.70 16.93
C TYR A 464 23.22 20.00 16.54
N PHE A 465 23.82 19.12 15.74
CA PHE A 465 25.20 19.25 15.27
C PHE A 465 26.23 19.28 16.42
N GLU A 466 25.96 18.56 17.51
CA GLU A 466 26.81 18.57 18.71
C GLU A 466 28.23 18.10 18.42
N GLY A 467 28.38 17.04 17.63
CA GLY A 467 29.70 16.55 17.22
C GLY A 467 30.51 17.60 16.45
N LEU A 468 29.87 18.43 15.64
CA LEU A 468 30.50 19.56 14.97
C LEU A 468 30.91 20.60 15.99
N ALA A 469 29.98 21.13 16.78
CA ALA A 469 30.22 22.20 17.74
C ALA A 469 31.30 21.87 18.79
N GLU A 470 31.41 20.60 19.19
CA GLU A 470 32.44 20.10 20.11
C GLU A 470 33.85 20.08 19.49
N GLN A 471 33.95 19.85 18.18
CA GLN A 471 35.22 19.69 17.46
C GLN A 471 35.74 20.98 16.83
N VAL A 472 34.92 22.04 16.78
CA VAL A 472 35.36 23.31 16.24
C VAL A 472 36.27 24.05 17.22
N ASP A 473 37.18 24.89 16.72
CA ASP A 473 38.01 25.78 17.52
C ASP A 473 37.61 27.26 17.31
N PRO A 474 37.17 28.00 18.36
CA PRO A 474 36.89 27.51 19.71
C PRO A 474 35.55 26.72 19.79
N PRO A 475 35.44 25.72 20.69
CA PRO A 475 34.21 24.92 20.82
C PRO A 475 32.99 25.76 21.14
N VAL A 476 31.87 25.45 20.49
CA VAL A 476 30.59 26.16 20.69
C VAL A 476 29.75 25.38 21.69
N GLN A 477 29.40 25.99 22.83
CA GLN A 477 28.49 25.37 23.78
C GLN A 477 27.06 25.37 23.25
N ILE A 478 26.50 24.19 23.02
CA ILE A 478 25.09 24.01 22.66
C ILE A 478 24.25 23.81 23.91
N GLN A 479 23.22 24.65 24.10
CA GLN A 479 22.25 24.53 25.19
C GLN A 479 20.82 24.28 24.68
N SER A 480 20.66 23.84 23.42
CA SER A 480 19.34 23.55 22.85
C SER A 480 18.66 22.40 23.61
N PRO A 481 17.46 22.61 24.19
CA PRO A 481 16.77 21.55 24.90
C PRO A 481 16.18 20.54 23.91
N TYR A 482 16.37 19.26 24.20
CA TYR A 482 15.75 18.18 23.43
C TYR A 482 14.25 18.08 23.71
N LEU A 483 13.50 17.70 22.69
CA LEU A 483 12.10 17.30 22.81
C LEU A 483 12.00 15.84 23.30
N PRO A 484 10.88 15.45 23.93
CA PRO A 484 10.72 14.12 24.53
C PRO A 484 10.78 12.99 23.49
N ILE A 485 11.67 12.00 23.70
CA ILE A 485 11.78 10.78 22.87
C ILE A 485 11.44 9.57 23.74
N TYR A 486 10.36 8.85 23.44
CA TYR A 486 9.92 7.67 24.20
C TYR A 486 10.15 6.34 23.48
N PHE A 487 10.22 6.37 22.15
CA PHE A 487 10.12 5.16 21.33
C PHE A 487 11.17 5.11 20.21
N GLY A 488 11.36 6.24 19.52
CA GLY A 488 12.19 6.33 18.34
C GLY A 488 13.68 6.15 18.61
N ASN A 489 14.36 5.67 17.58
CA ASN A 489 15.82 5.66 17.41
C ASN A 489 16.14 5.57 15.91
N VAL A 490 17.41 5.71 15.54
CA VAL A 490 17.88 5.70 14.15
C VAL A 490 17.58 4.38 13.44
N CYS A 491 17.61 3.24 14.14
CA CYS A 491 17.26 1.94 13.56
C CYS A 491 15.79 1.90 13.12
N LEU A 492 14.87 2.31 14.01
CA LEU A 492 13.45 2.34 13.70
C LEU A 492 13.11 3.45 12.69
N ARG A 493 13.77 4.61 12.73
CA ARG A 493 13.58 5.68 11.73
C ARG A 493 14.06 5.25 10.33
N PHE A 494 15.10 4.42 10.26
CA PHE A 494 15.61 3.90 8.99
C PHE A 494 14.69 2.85 8.36
N LEU A 495 13.88 2.11 9.12
CA LEU A 495 13.12 0.97 8.59
C LEU A 495 12.17 1.32 7.41
N PRO A 496 11.37 2.41 7.45
CA PRO A 496 10.58 2.84 6.28
C PRO A 496 11.44 3.27 5.09
N VAL A 497 12.67 3.75 5.34
CA VAL A 497 13.64 4.08 4.29
C VAL A 497 14.24 2.79 3.71
N PHE A 498 14.42 1.76 4.54
CA PHE A 498 14.95 0.48 4.10
C PHE A 498 14.02 -0.19 3.08
N ASP A 499 12.71 -0.12 3.30
CA ASP A 499 11.69 -0.59 2.35
C ASP A 499 11.88 0.00 0.95
N ILE A 500 12.11 1.32 0.89
CA ILE A 500 12.35 2.08 -0.32
C ILE A 500 13.70 1.71 -0.95
N VAL A 501 14.75 1.55 -0.13
CA VAL A 501 16.08 1.17 -0.60
C VAL A 501 16.03 -0.20 -1.28
N ILE A 502 15.34 -1.19 -0.69
CA ILE A 502 15.16 -2.51 -1.30
C ILE A 502 14.50 -2.37 -2.68
N HIS A 503 13.43 -1.58 -2.78
CA HIS A 503 12.72 -1.34 -4.06
C HIS A 503 13.64 -0.77 -5.13
N ARG A 504 14.46 0.24 -4.80
CA ARG A 504 15.45 0.81 -5.74
C ARG A 504 16.49 -0.22 -6.19
N PHE A 505 16.94 -1.10 -5.30
CA PHE A 505 17.91 -2.15 -5.62
C PHE A 505 17.29 -3.27 -6.49
N LEU A 506 15.99 -3.54 -6.34
CA LEU A 506 15.28 -4.48 -7.20
C LEU A 506 15.16 -3.97 -8.64
N GLU A 507 14.97 -2.66 -8.83
CA GLU A 507 14.83 -2.02 -10.14
C GLU A 507 16.15 -2.02 -10.94
N LEU A 508 17.30 -1.89 -10.25
CA LEU A 508 18.60 -1.80 -10.90
C LEU A 508 19.37 -3.13 -10.86
N LEU A 509 19.26 -3.90 -11.96
CA LEU A 509 19.77 -5.28 -12.06
C LEU A 509 21.24 -5.50 -11.59
N PRO A 510 22.23 -4.65 -11.93
CA PRO A 510 23.62 -4.85 -11.50
C PRO A 510 23.83 -4.85 -9.97
N VAL A 511 22.87 -4.30 -9.21
CA VAL A 511 22.96 -4.08 -7.75
C VAL A 511 22.37 -5.26 -6.95
N SER A 512 22.11 -6.41 -7.60
CA SER A 512 21.49 -7.58 -6.96
C SER A 512 22.28 -8.14 -5.77
N LYS A 513 23.61 -8.28 -5.90
CA LYS A 513 24.46 -8.91 -4.85
C LYS A 513 24.58 -8.05 -3.59
N SER A 514 24.58 -6.73 -3.75
CA SER A 514 24.64 -5.82 -2.60
C SER A 514 23.34 -5.87 -1.79
N LEU A 515 22.19 -6.05 -2.45
CA LEU A 515 20.91 -6.27 -1.76
C LEU A 515 20.93 -7.53 -0.89
N GLU A 516 21.46 -8.64 -1.39
CA GLU A 516 21.62 -9.87 -0.61
C GLU A 516 22.44 -9.62 0.66
N THR A 517 23.55 -8.88 0.52
CA THR A 517 24.44 -8.54 1.65
C THR A 517 23.74 -7.63 2.67
N LEU A 518 22.89 -6.69 2.22
CA LEU A 518 22.10 -5.85 3.11
C LEU A 518 21.09 -6.67 3.91
N LEU A 519 20.41 -7.63 3.27
CA LEU A 519 19.46 -8.51 3.92
C LEU A 519 20.15 -9.42 4.96
N ASP A 520 21.39 -9.86 4.69
CA ASP A 520 22.17 -10.65 5.65
C ASP A 520 22.52 -9.91 6.94
N HIS A 521 22.90 -8.64 6.83
CA HIS A 521 23.37 -7.87 7.98
C HIS A 521 22.25 -7.11 8.70
N LEU A 522 21.27 -6.61 7.94
CA LEU A 522 20.24 -5.69 8.44
C LEU A 522 18.83 -6.27 8.35
N GLY A 523 18.63 -7.43 7.70
CA GLY A 523 17.31 -8.05 7.54
C GLY A 523 16.62 -8.37 8.87
N GLY A 524 17.39 -8.65 9.93
CA GLY A 524 16.85 -8.84 11.28
C GLY A 524 16.09 -7.63 11.84
N LEU A 525 16.31 -6.43 11.30
CA LEU A 525 15.60 -5.22 11.71
C LEU A 525 14.10 -5.28 11.41
N TYR A 526 13.68 -6.09 10.41
CA TYR A 526 12.27 -6.31 10.08
C TYR A 526 11.45 -6.96 11.20
N LYS A 527 12.11 -7.44 12.26
CA LYS A 527 11.44 -7.83 13.52
C LYS A 527 10.54 -6.73 14.08
N PHE A 528 10.90 -5.45 13.90
CA PHE A 528 10.12 -4.29 14.36
C PHE A 528 9.32 -3.61 13.25
N HIS A 529 9.22 -4.24 12.08
CA HIS A 529 8.37 -3.73 11.01
C HIS A 529 6.91 -3.90 11.42
N ASP A 530 6.09 -2.87 11.19
CA ASP A 530 4.67 -2.87 11.56
C ASP A 530 3.84 -3.78 10.65
N ARG A 531 4.17 -3.82 9.35
CA ARG A 531 3.46 -4.63 8.32
C ARG A 531 4.36 -5.47 7.40
N PRO A 532 5.16 -6.41 7.96
CA PRO A 532 6.15 -7.16 7.20
C PRO A 532 5.55 -8.05 6.10
N VAL A 533 4.39 -8.67 6.34
CA VAL A 533 3.72 -9.52 5.33
C VAL A 533 3.14 -8.66 4.23
N THR A 534 2.50 -7.54 4.57
CA THR A 534 1.95 -6.58 3.60
C THR A 534 3.04 -5.96 2.74
N TYR A 535 4.20 -5.64 3.33
CA TYR A 535 5.36 -5.15 2.58
C TYR A 535 5.85 -6.19 1.56
N LEU A 536 6.03 -7.44 1.97
CA LEU A 536 6.41 -8.54 1.07
C LEU A 536 5.37 -8.75 -0.04
N TYR A 537 4.08 -8.76 0.30
CA TYR A 537 3.00 -8.89 -0.66
C TYR A 537 3.10 -7.81 -1.75
N ASN A 538 3.17 -6.54 -1.36
CA ASN A 538 3.28 -5.43 -2.31
C ASN A 538 4.57 -5.53 -3.15
N THR A 539 5.69 -5.89 -2.52
CA THR A 539 6.99 -5.96 -3.20
C THR A 539 7.02 -7.08 -4.24
N LEU A 540 6.57 -8.28 -3.88
CA LEU A 540 6.51 -9.43 -4.78
C LEU A 540 5.51 -9.22 -5.91
N HIS A 541 4.35 -8.61 -5.60
CA HIS A 541 3.31 -8.35 -6.59
C HIS A 541 3.72 -7.26 -7.58
N TYR A 542 4.32 -6.17 -7.10
CA TYR A 542 4.74 -5.04 -7.93
C TYR A 542 5.96 -5.39 -8.81
N TYR A 543 6.93 -6.11 -8.25
CA TYR A 543 8.17 -6.48 -8.94
C TYR A 543 8.17 -7.90 -9.53
N GLU A 544 7.01 -8.49 -9.81
CA GLU A 544 6.90 -9.85 -10.37
C GLU A 544 7.81 -10.03 -11.59
N LYS A 545 7.76 -9.09 -12.55
CA LYS A 545 8.59 -9.08 -13.76
C LYS A 545 10.09 -9.07 -13.45
N HIS A 546 10.50 -8.33 -12.43
CA HIS A 546 11.89 -8.19 -12.03
C HIS A 546 12.38 -9.34 -11.16
N LEU A 547 11.50 -10.12 -10.55
CA LEU A 547 11.84 -11.19 -9.61
C LEU A 547 11.60 -12.60 -10.16
N ARG A 548 10.84 -12.74 -11.26
CA ARG A 548 10.54 -14.02 -11.92
C ARG A 548 11.79 -14.85 -12.17
N ASP A 549 12.80 -14.26 -12.79
CA ASP A 549 14.04 -14.95 -13.17
C ASP A 549 15.12 -14.88 -12.07
N ARG A 550 14.89 -14.09 -11.01
CA ARG A 550 15.80 -13.91 -9.86
C ARG A 550 15.25 -14.63 -8.62
N THR A 551 14.96 -15.91 -8.76
CA THR A 551 14.31 -16.74 -7.72
C THR A 551 15.08 -16.79 -6.41
N PHE A 552 16.43 -16.80 -6.46
CA PHE A 552 17.27 -16.76 -5.24
C PHE A 552 17.06 -15.46 -4.46
N LEU A 553 17.14 -14.31 -5.13
CA LEU A 553 16.93 -13.01 -4.51
C LEU A 553 15.52 -12.90 -3.91
N LYS A 554 14.52 -13.40 -4.66
CA LYS A 554 13.13 -13.46 -4.22
C LYS A 554 12.98 -14.26 -2.91
N ARG A 555 13.56 -15.46 -2.84
CA ARG A 555 13.58 -16.29 -1.62
C ARG A 555 14.35 -15.61 -0.50
N LYS A 556 15.52 -15.05 -0.78
CA LYS A 556 16.36 -14.34 0.20
C LYS A 556 15.59 -13.22 0.89
N LEU A 557 14.85 -12.41 0.13
CA LEU A 557 14.02 -11.34 0.65
C LEU A 557 12.92 -11.87 1.58
N VAL A 558 12.16 -12.87 1.11
CA VAL A 558 11.06 -13.48 1.88
C VAL A 558 11.58 -14.11 3.17
N HIS A 559 12.67 -14.87 3.09
CA HIS A 559 13.25 -15.58 4.24
C HIS A 559 13.90 -14.62 5.23
N ALA A 560 14.57 -13.55 4.79
CA ALA A 560 15.16 -12.56 5.68
C ALA A 560 14.08 -11.83 6.50
N ILE A 561 13.00 -11.38 5.83
CA ILE A 561 11.93 -10.61 6.47
C ILE A 561 11.06 -11.52 7.37
N ILE A 562 10.54 -12.64 6.86
CA ILE A 562 9.72 -13.56 7.67
C ILE A 562 10.57 -14.20 8.78
N GLY A 563 11.82 -14.57 8.48
CA GLY A 563 12.74 -15.18 9.43
C GLY A 563 13.12 -14.27 10.59
N SER A 564 13.05 -12.95 10.43
CA SER A 564 13.28 -11.99 11.53
C SER A 564 12.26 -12.09 12.66
N LEU A 565 11.08 -12.69 12.40
CA LEU A 565 9.95 -12.80 13.34
C LEU A 565 9.84 -14.21 13.96
N LYS A 566 10.75 -15.13 13.64
CA LYS A 566 10.67 -16.55 14.03
C LYS A 566 10.62 -16.78 15.55
N ASP A 567 11.26 -15.90 16.32
CA ASP A 567 11.34 -15.98 17.80
C ASP A 567 10.21 -15.19 18.49
N ASN A 568 9.44 -14.43 17.71
CA ASN A 568 8.41 -13.49 18.16
C ASN A 568 6.98 -13.93 17.80
N ARG A 569 6.83 -14.76 16.76
CA ARG A 569 5.56 -15.33 16.34
C ARG A 569 5.57 -16.87 16.45
N PRO A 570 4.42 -17.51 16.75
CA PRO A 570 4.37 -18.96 16.90
C PRO A 570 4.74 -19.70 15.61
N GLN A 571 5.21 -20.95 15.72
CA GLN A 571 5.44 -21.78 14.54
C GLN A 571 4.14 -21.98 13.74
N GLY A 572 4.26 -22.05 12.41
CA GLY A 572 3.10 -22.16 11.51
C GLY A 572 2.33 -20.86 11.28
N TRP A 573 2.80 -19.71 11.76
CA TRP A 573 2.10 -18.43 11.59
C TRP A 573 2.06 -17.90 10.15
N CYS A 574 2.98 -18.31 9.27
CA CYS A 574 3.10 -17.77 7.91
C CYS A 574 3.35 -18.88 6.87
N LEU A 575 4.62 -19.23 6.62
CA LEU A 575 5.00 -20.23 5.62
C LEU A 575 4.47 -21.62 6.00
N SER A 576 3.98 -22.37 5.01
CA SER A 576 3.49 -23.74 5.22
C SER A 576 4.62 -24.69 5.62
N ASP A 577 4.25 -25.74 6.34
CA ASP A 577 5.19 -26.78 6.77
C ASP A 577 5.91 -27.45 5.58
N THR A 578 5.19 -27.70 4.48
CA THR A 578 5.77 -28.23 3.24
C THR A 578 6.79 -27.26 2.63
N TYR A 579 6.48 -25.96 2.58
CA TYR A 579 7.41 -24.95 2.05
C TYR A 579 8.69 -24.89 2.90
N LEU A 580 8.57 -24.90 4.23
CA LEU A 580 9.72 -24.88 5.13
C LEU A 580 10.61 -26.12 4.99
N LYS A 581 10.04 -27.29 4.67
CA LYS A 581 10.78 -28.54 4.48
C LYS A 581 11.46 -28.64 3.11
N CYS A 582 10.80 -28.15 2.05
CA CYS A 582 11.25 -28.38 0.67
C CYS A 582 11.95 -27.17 0.05
N ALA A 583 11.49 -25.94 0.32
CA ALA A 583 11.98 -24.73 -0.35
C ALA A 583 13.20 -24.09 0.33
N MET A 584 13.55 -24.54 1.55
CA MET A 584 14.64 -24.00 2.37
C MET A 584 16.03 -24.59 2.06
N ASN A 585 16.12 -25.62 1.21
CA ASN A 585 17.40 -26.25 0.87
C ASN A 585 18.31 -25.29 0.09
N ALA A 586 19.61 -25.34 0.39
CA ALA A 586 20.62 -24.61 -0.34
C ALA A 586 20.55 -25.01 -1.83
N ARG A 587 20.60 -23.99 -2.69
CA ARG A 587 20.48 -24.02 -4.15
C ARG A 587 20.94 -25.35 -4.79
N GLU A 588 20.01 -26.29 -4.96
CA GLU A 588 20.20 -27.44 -5.85
C GLU A 588 19.82 -27.03 -7.27
N ASP A 589 20.50 -27.59 -8.26
CA ASP A 589 20.29 -27.32 -9.70
C ASP A 589 18.84 -27.60 -10.14
N ASN A 590 18.08 -28.35 -9.34
CA ASN A 590 16.67 -28.65 -9.55
C ASN A 590 15.80 -27.88 -8.53
N PRO A 591 15.18 -26.75 -8.92
CA PRO A 591 14.27 -26.05 -8.01
C PRO A 591 13.08 -26.93 -7.65
N TRP A 592 12.69 -26.94 -6.38
CA TRP A 592 11.50 -27.65 -5.92
C TRP A 592 10.26 -27.18 -6.69
N VAL A 593 9.62 -28.13 -7.37
CA VAL A 593 8.32 -27.97 -8.04
C VAL A 593 7.26 -28.60 -7.13
N PRO A 594 6.33 -27.80 -6.56
CA PRO A 594 5.29 -28.34 -5.69
C PRO A 594 4.29 -29.20 -6.48
N ASP A 595 3.78 -30.25 -5.85
CA ASP A 595 2.74 -31.12 -6.38
C ASP A 595 1.32 -30.60 -6.05
N ASP A 596 0.29 -31.25 -6.59
CA ASP A 596 -1.12 -30.87 -6.32
C ASP A 596 -1.46 -30.94 -4.82
N THR A 597 -0.84 -31.87 -4.08
CA THR A 597 -1.00 -32.01 -2.62
C THR A 597 -0.61 -30.73 -1.88
N TYR A 598 0.49 -30.09 -2.30
CA TYR A 598 0.92 -28.82 -1.73
C TYR A 598 -0.15 -27.74 -1.91
N TYR A 599 -0.65 -27.54 -3.13
CA TYR A 599 -1.64 -26.50 -3.40
C TYR A 599 -2.96 -26.77 -2.68
N CYS A 600 -3.40 -28.04 -2.61
CA CYS A 600 -4.58 -28.43 -1.84
C CYS A 600 -4.44 -28.06 -0.35
N ARG A 601 -3.32 -28.41 0.28
CA ARG A 601 -3.08 -28.08 1.70
C ARG A 601 -2.98 -26.57 1.92
N LEU A 602 -2.33 -25.86 1.01
CA LEU A 602 -2.14 -24.43 1.09
C LEU A 602 -3.47 -23.67 1.02
N ILE A 603 -4.33 -23.99 0.05
CA ILE A 603 -5.68 -23.42 -0.07
C ILE A 603 -6.57 -23.87 1.08
N GLY A 604 -6.43 -25.13 1.53
CA GLY A 604 -7.16 -25.67 2.67
C GLY A 604 -6.99 -24.84 3.94
N ARG A 605 -5.80 -24.25 4.17
CA ARG A 605 -5.58 -23.33 5.30
C ARG A 605 -6.52 -22.11 5.24
N LEU A 606 -6.79 -21.57 4.06
CA LEU A 606 -7.71 -20.43 3.92
C LEU A 606 -9.16 -20.88 4.09
N VAL A 607 -9.56 -21.99 3.45
CA VAL A 607 -10.91 -22.56 3.56
C VAL A 607 -11.28 -22.83 5.02
N ASP A 608 -10.39 -23.50 5.76
CA ASP A 608 -10.61 -23.85 7.16
C ASP A 608 -10.59 -22.62 8.09
N THR A 609 -9.80 -21.59 7.75
CA THR A 609 -9.77 -20.31 8.47
C THR A 609 -11.07 -19.55 8.29
N MET A 610 -11.60 -19.47 7.07
CA MET A 610 -12.89 -18.82 6.79
C MET A 610 -14.07 -19.58 7.41
N ALA A 611 -13.96 -20.91 7.52
CA ALA A 611 -14.95 -21.75 8.19
C ALA A 611 -14.89 -21.71 9.72
N GLY A 612 -13.86 -21.10 10.31
CA GLY A 612 -13.71 -20.99 11.77
C GLY A 612 -13.45 -22.32 12.47
N LYS A 613 -12.75 -23.27 11.84
CA LYS A 613 -12.48 -24.59 12.41
C LYS A 613 -11.58 -24.53 13.66
N SER A 614 -11.76 -25.51 14.55
CA SER A 614 -10.94 -25.73 15.74
C SER A 614 -10.39 -27.18 15.75
N PRO A 615 -9.06 -27.39 15.78
CA PRO A 615 -8.00 -26.39 15.77
C PRO A 615 -7.92 -25.63 14.44
N GLY A 616 -7.56 -24.34 14.50
CA GLY A 616 -7.39 -23.51 13.31
C GLY A 616 -6.05 -23.79 12.60
N PRO A 617 -5.96 -23.55 11.27
CA PRO A 617 -4.72 -23.75 10.52
C PRO A 617 -3.58 -22.80 10.93
N PHE A 618 -3.95 -21.62 11.43
CA PHE A 618 -3.03 -20.61 11.95
C PHE A 618 -3.29 -20.37 13.44
N PRO A 619 -2.24 -20.07 14.23
CA PRO A 619 -2.41 -19.66 15.62
C PRO A 619 -3.18 -18.34 15.68
N ASN A 620 -4.15 -18.24 16.60
CA ASN A 620 -4.84 -16.99 16.85
C ASN A 620 -3.90 -15.97 17.53
N CYS A 621 -4.02 -14.70 17.17
CA CYS A 621 -3.26 -13.61 17.78
C CYS A 621 -4.19 -12.45 18.18
N ASP A 622 -3.65 -11.48 18.94
CA ASP A 622 -4.41 -10.28 19.28
C ASP A 622 -4.45 -9.32 18.10
N TRP A 623 -5.47 -9.50 17.23
CA TRP A 623 -5.63 -8.77 15.98
C TRP A 623 -5.62 -7.25 16.12
N ARG A 624 -5.86 -6.71 17.33
CA ARG A 624 -5.76 -5.28 17.61
C ARG A 624 -4.36 -4.70 17.33
N PHE A 625 -3.33 -5.53 17.43
CA PHE A 625 -1.91 -5.15 17.33
C PHE A 625 -1.19 -5.79 16.15
N ASN A 626 -1.93 -6.41 15.22
CA ASN A 626 -1.36 -7.00 14.03
C ASN A 626 -1.63 -6.12 12.80
N GLU A 627 -0.92 -6.40 11.71
CA GLU A 627 -1.12 -5.68 10.45
C GLU A 627 -2.46 -6.01 9.78
N PHE A 628 -3.04 -7.18 10.09
CA PHE A 628 -4.30 -7.67 9.54
C PHE A 628 -5.41 -7.61 10.59
N PRO A 629 -6.64 -7.25 10.18
CA PRO A 629 -7.75 -7.07 11.11
C PRO A 629 -8.38 -8.38 11.60
N ASN A 630 -8.13 -9.51 10.93
CA ASN A 630 -8.74 -10.81 11.24
C ASN A 630 -7.96 -11.99 10.64
N PRO A 631 -8.25 -13.24 11.05
CA PRO A 631 -7.55 -14.43 10.59
C PRO A 631 -7.61 -14.65 9.07
N ALA A 632 -8.74 -14.37 8.42
CA ALA A 632 -8.91 -14.61 6.99
C ALA A 632 -8.06 -13.65 6.14
N ALA A 633 -7.98 -12.37 6.52
CA ALA A 633 -7.11 -11.40 5.88
C ALA A 633 -5.63 -11.80 6.00
N HIS A 634 -5.22 -12.28 7.18
CA HIS A 634 -3.87 -12.82 7.39
C HIS A 634 -3.61 -14.06 6.52
N ALA A 635 -4.50 -15.05 6.58
CA ALA A 635 -4.39 -16.31 5.84
C ALA A 635 -4.29 -16.09 4.33
N LEU A 636 -5.05 -15.12 3.78
CA LEU A 636 -4.98 -14.76 2.37
C LEU A 636 -3.59 -14.21 2.00
N HIS A 637 -3.10 -13.19 2.71
CA HIS A 637 -1.86 -12.52 2.35
C HIS A 637 -0.64 -13.42 2.52
N VAL A 638 -0.54 -14.21 3.60
CA VAL A 638 0.58 -15.15 3.76
C VAL A 638 0.58 -16.22 2.69
N THR A 639 -0.60 -16.66 2.24
CA THR A 639 -0.74 -17.61 1.13
C THR A 639 -0.27 -16.99 -0.18
N CYS A 640 -0.68 -15.77 -0.51
CA CYS A 640 -0.23 -15.08 -1.72
C CYS A 640 1.28 -14.81 -1.71
N VAL A 641 1.85 -14.40 -0.56
CA VAL A 641 3.30 -14.20 -0.40
C VAL A 641 4.05 -15.51 -0.64
N GLU A 642 3.58 -16.62 -0.06
CA GLU A 642 4.21 -17.93 -0.22
C GLU A 642 4.16 -18.40 -1.69
N LEU A 643 3.02 -18.26 -2.36
CA LEU A 643 2.86 -18.59 -3.78
C LEU A 643 3.80 -17.76 -4.67
N MET A 644 3.90 -16.45 -4.44
CA MET A 644 4.82 -15.59 -5.19
C MET A 644 6.29 -15.90 -4.89
N ALA A 645 6.61 -16.45 -3.71
CA ALA A 645 7.96 -16.82 -3.33
C ALA A 645 8.49 -18.10 -3.99
N LEU A 646 7.60 -18.91 -4.61
CA LEU A 646 7.98 -20.13 -5.31
C LEU A 646 8.90 -19.85 -6.51
N ALA A 647 9.78 -20.80 -6.84
CA ALA A 647 10.61 -20.73 -8.05
C ALA A 647 9.88 -21.34 -9.27
N VAL A 648 8.58 -21.05 -9.39
CA VAL A 648 7.67 -21.55 -10.42
C VAL A 648 7.03 -20.33 -11.09
N SER A 649 6.74 -20.42 -12.39
CA SER A 649 6.15 -19.29 -13.11
C SER A 649 4.71 -19.03 -12.67
N GLY A 650 4.24 -17.78 -12.82
CA GLY A 650 2.85 -17.43 -12.50
C GLY A 650 1.84 -18.27 -13.29
N LYS A 651 2.13 -18.58 -14.55
CA LYS A 651 1.26 -19.41 -15.40
C LYS A 651 1.11 -20.84 -14.86
N GLU A 652 2.19 -21.45 -14.42
CA GLU A 652 2.17 -22.81 -13.86
C GLU A 652 1.46 -22.83 -12.50
N VAL A 653 1.77 -21.88 -11.61
CA VAL A 653 1.10 -21.75 -10.30
C VAL A 653 -0.39 -21.50 -10.50
N GLY A 654 -0.78 -20.58 -11.37
CA GLY A 654 -2.18 -20.28 -11.66
C GLY A 654 -2.95 -21.51 -12.15
N ASN A 655 -2.39 -22.27 -13.10
CA ASN A 655 -3.01 -23.51 -13.55
C ASN A 655 -3.07 -24.57 -12.45
N ALA A 656 -2.06 -24.66 -11.59
CA ALA A 656 -2.08 -25.56 -10.43
C ALA A 656 -3.19 -25.20 -9.45
N LEU A 657 -3.44 -23.91 -9.19
CA LEU A 657 -4.56 -23.45 -8.36
C LEU A 657 -5.92 -23.84 -8.97
N LEU A 658 -6.12 -23.65 -10.28
CA LEU A 658 -7.36 -24.05 -10.94
C LEU A 658 -7.56 -25.58 -10.90
N ASN A 659 -6.48 -26.35 -11.07
CA ASN A 659 -6.49 -27.82 -11.05
C ASN A 659 -6.90 -28.41 -9.68
N VAL A 660 -6.82 -27.65 -8.59
CA VAL A 660 -7.29 -28.11 -7.27
C VAL A 660 -8.79 -28.43 -7.28
N VAL A 661 -9.57 -27.72 -8.10
CA VAL A 661 -11.02 -27.91 -8.22
C VAL A 661 -11.43 -28.50 -9.58
N LEU A 662 -10.73 -28.15 -10.66
CA LEU A 662 -11.09 -28.61 -12.00
C LEU A 662 -10.66 -30.07 -12.27
N LYS A 663 -9.79 -30.64 -11.44
CA LYS A 663 -9.43 -32.06 -11.48
C LYS A 663 -9.91 -32.75 -10.21
N SER A 664 -10.30 -34.02 -10.33
CA SER A 664 -10.65 -34.86 -9.19
C SER A 664 -9.45 -35.02 -8.24
N GLN A 665 -9.48 -34.33 -7.09
CA GLN A 665 -8.42 -34.38 -6.06
C GLN A 665 -8.93 -35.07 -4.79
N PRO A 666 -8.16 -35.99 -4.18
CA PRO A 666 -8.61 -36.77 -3.04
C PRO A 666 -8.76 -35.94 -1.74
N LEU A 667 -8.01 -34.84 -1.62
CA LEU A 667 -7.99 -33.99 -0.42
C LEU A 667 -9.08 -32.91 -0.42
N VAL A 668 -9.77 -32.72 -1.55
CA VAL A 668 -10.77 -31.67 -1.72
C VAL A 668 -12.16 -32.30 -1.63
N PRO A 669 -12.89 -32.13 -0.51
CA PRO A 669 -14.20 -32.73 -0.36
C PRO A 669 -15.21 -32.10 -1.32
N ARG A 670 -15.89 -32.94 -2.11
CA ARG A 670 -16.92 -32.52 -3.09
C ARG A 670 -18.02 -31.67 -2.44
N GLU A 671 -18.51 -32.11 -1.28
CA GLU A 671 -19.61 -31.44 -0.55
C GLU A 671 -19.35 -29.96 -0.22
N ASN A 672 -18.08 -29.54 -0.15
CA ASN A 672 -17.70 -28.18 0.22
C ASN A 672 -16.93 -27.45 -0.90
N ILE A 673 -17.03 -27.94 -2.14
CA ILE A 673 -16.24 -27.44 -3.27
C ILE A 673 -16.42 -25.94 -3.56
N THR A 674 -17.59 -25.37 -3.29
CA THR A 674 -17.85 -23.93 -3.45
C THR A 674 -16.97 -23.08 -2.52
N ALA A 675 -16.69 -23.55 -1.30
CA ALA A 675 -15.78 -22.86 -0.39
C ALA A 675 -14.34 -22.87 -0.92
N TRP A 676 -13.94 -23.95 -1.60
CA TRP A 676 -12.65 -24.05 -2.28
C TRP A 676 -12.57 -23.12 -3.50
N MET A 677 -13.62 -23.08 -4.33
CA MET A 677 -13.72 -22.13 -5.45
C MET A 677 -13.63 -20.68 -4.95
N ASN A 678 -14.31 -20.35 -3.85
CA ASN A 678 -14.26 -19.04 -3.23
C ASN A 678 -12.83 -18.68 -2.74
N ALA A 679 -12.15 -19.61 -2.07
CA ALA A 679 -10.78 -19.41 -1.61
C ALA A 679 -9.80 -19.25 -2.79
N ILE A 680 -9.94 -20.05 -3.85
CA ILE A 680 -9.14 -19.91 -5.08
C ILE A 680 -9.39 -18.55 -5.73
N GLY A 681 -10.66 -18.13 -5.84
CA GLY A 681 -11.04 -16.83 -6.37
C GLY A 681 -10.34 -15.68 -5.63
N LEU A 682 -10.41 -15.68 -4.30
CA LEU A 682 -9.73 -14.70 -3.43
C LEU A 682 -8.20 -14.72 -3.58
N ILE A 683 -7.58 -15.90 -3.63
CA ILE A 683 -6.12 -16.05 -3.74
C ILE A 683 -5.65 -15.59 -5.11
N ILE A 684 -6.22 -16.13 -6.19
CA ILE A 684 -5.71 -15.93 -7.55
C ILE A 684 -5.91 -14.48 -8.02
N THR A 685 -7.01 -13.83 -7.61
CA THR A 685 -7.25 -12.42 -7.95
C THR A 685 -6.32 -11.44 -7.22
N ALA A 686 -5.78 -11.86 -6.07
CA ALA A 686 -4.78 -11.10 -5.31
C ALA A 686 -3.34 -11.41 -5.74
N LEU A 687 -3.15 -12.24 -6.77
CA LEU A 687 -1.84 -12.48 -7.38
C LEU A 687 -1.68 -11.62 -8.65
N PRO A 688 -0.44 -11.39 -9.11
CA PRO A 688 -0.18 -10.66 -10.35
C PRO A 688 -0.86 -11.28 -11.59
N GLU A 689 -1.04 -10.48 -12.64
CA GLU A 689 -1.68 -10.87 -13.91
C GLU A 689 -1.26 -12.26 -14.45
N PRO A 690 0.05 -12.62 -14.50
CA PRO A 690 0.46 -13.93 -15.00
C PRO A 690 -0.16 -15.15 -14.29
N TYR A 691 -0.70 -14.97 -13.07
CA TYR A 691 -1.31 -16.04 -12.29
C TYR A 691 -2.79 -16.24 -12.64
N TRP A 692 -3.59 -15.18 -12.69
CA TRP A 692 -5.03 -15.30 -12.93
C TRP A 692 -5.42 -15.28 -14.41
N ILE A 693 -4.56 -14.76 -15.31
CA ILE A 693 -4.86 -14.70 -16.75
C ILE A 693 -5.07 -16.10 -17.37
N VAL A 694 -4.54 -17.14 -16.74
CA VAL A 694 -4.68 -18.54 -17.16
C VAL A 694 -6.13 -19.04 -17.14
N LEU A 695 -7.03 -18.33 -16.45
CA LEU A 695 -8.47 -18.61 -16.52
C LEU A 695 -9.01 -18.48 -17.94
N HIS A 696 -8.48 -17.53 -18.73
CA HIS A 696 -8.86 -17.37 -20.13
C HIS A 696 -8.48 -18.60 -20.96
N ASP A 697 -7.28 -19.13 -20.77
CA ASP A 697 -6.82 -20.37 -21.43
C ASP A 697 -7.75 -21.55 -21.09
N GLN A 698 -8.16 -21.68 -19.82
CA GLN A 698 -9.08 -22.74 -19.39
C GLN A 698 -10.48 -22.59 -19.98
N ILE A 699 -11.01 -21.37 -20.06
CA ILE A 699 -12.30 -21.09 -20.71
C ILE A 699 -12.24 -21.48 -22.20
N VAL A 700 -11.16 -21.12 -22.90
CA VAL A 700 -10.96 -21.50 -24.32
C VAL A 700 -10.93 -23.03 -24.47
N SER A 701 -10.23 -23.74 -23.59
CA SER A 701 -10.20 -25.20 -23.59
C SER A 701 -11.60 -25.82 -23.43
N VAL A 702 -12.48 -25.20 -22.64
CA VAL A 702 -13.87 -25.64 -22.47
C VAL A 702 -14.72 -25.29 -23.69
N ILE A 703 -14.59 -24.08 -24.25
CA ILE A 703 -15.29 -23.67 -25.48
C ILE A 703 -15.00 -24.63 -26.64
N SER A 704 -13.76 -25.11 -26.75
CA SER A 704 -13.38 -26.10 -27.77
C SER A 704 -13.67 -27.56 -27.39
N SER A 705 -14.26 -27.83 -26.22
CA SER A 705 -14.54 -29.18 -25.77
C SER A 705 -15.67 -29.85 -26.57
N PRO A 706 -15.69 -31.19 -26.67
CA PRO A 706 -16.76 -31.92 -27.36
C PRO A 706 -18.17 -31.62 -26.81
N SER A 707 -18.27 -31.27 -25.53
CA SER A 707 -19.55 -30.94 -24.88
C SER A 707 -20.23 -29.70 -25.47
N LEU A 708 -19.44 -28.77 -26.03
CA LEU A 708 -19.96 -27.52 -26.61
C LEU A 708 -19.83 -27.48 -28.15
N THR A 709 -18.96 -28.30 -28.73
CA THR A 709 -18.77 -28.38 -30.20
C THR A 709 -19.61 -29.47 -30.86
N SER A 710 -20.16 -30.41 -30.10
CA SER A 710 -21.02 -31.46 -30.63
C SER A 710 -22.39 -30.90 -31.03
N GLU A 711 -22.82 -31.24 -32.24
CA GLU A 711 -24.14 -30.93 -32.80
C GLU A 711 -25.23 -31.93 -32.33
N THR A 712 -24.96 -32.71 -31.27
CA THR A 712 -25.94 -33.67 -30.76
C THR A 712 -27.09 -32.91 -30.10
N GLU A 713 -28.30 -33.07 -30.62
CA GLU A 713 -29.49 -32.39 -30.10
C GLU A 713 -29.87 -32.92 -28.70
N TRP A 714 -30.20 -32.00 -27.79
CA TRP A 714 -30.73 -32.30 -26.47
C TRP A 714 -32.23 -31.97 -26.46
N VAL A 715 -33.03 -32.81 -25.79
CA VAL A 715 -34.45 -32.50 -25.57
C VAL A 715 -34.56 -31.52 -24.40
N GLY A 716 -34.87 -30.25 -24.71
CA GLY A 716 -34.97 -29.17 -23.73
C GLY A 716 -33.63 -28.48 -23.43
N TYR A 717 -33.65 -27.35 -22.71
CA TYR A 717 -32.45 -26.56 -22.44
C TYR A 717 -31.41 -27.41 -21.67
N PRO A 718 -30.13 -27.42 -22.08
CA PRO A 718 -29.12 -28.30 -21.49
C PRO A 718 -28.62 -27.76 -20.16
N PHE A 719 -29.52 -27.57 -19.19
CA PHE A 719 -29.24 -27.03 -17.86
C PHE A 719 -28.07 -27.75 -17.20
N ARG A 720 -27.93 -29.07 -17.38
CA ARG A 720 -26.82 -29.86 -16.81
C ARG A 720 -25.41 -29.44 -17.28
N LEU A 721 -25.28 -28.73 -18.41
CA LEU A 721 -24.00 -28.21 -18.90
C LEU A 721 -23.57 -26.92 -18.18
N PHE A 722 -24.54 -26.15 -17.68
CA PHE A 722 -24.33 -24.82 -17.11
C PHE A 722 -24.71 -24.73 -15.62
N ASP A 723 -25.45 -25.72 -15.11
CA ASP A 723 -25.88 -25.85 -13.73
C ASP A 723 -24.91 -26.74 -12.96
N PHE A 724 -23.99 -26.07 -12.28
CA PHE A 724 -23.03 -26.68 -11.37
C PHE A 724 -23.70 -27.51 -10.28
N THR A 725 -24.83 -27.06 -9.73
CA THR A 725 -25.47 -27.75 -8.60
C THR A 725 -26.10 -29.07 -9.03
N ALA A 726 -26.82 -29.07 -10.16
CA ALA A 726 -27.44 -30.28 -10.70
C ALA A 726 -26.42 -31.34 -11.12
N CYS A 727 -25.33 -30.94 -11.80
CA CYS A 727 -24.30 -31.90 -12.23
C CYS A 727 -23.51 -32.47 -11.04
N HIS A 728 -23.20 -31.62 -10.04
CA HIS A 728 -22.47 -32.01 -8.85
C HIS A 728 -23.28 -32.98 -7.97
N GLN A 729 -24.56 -32.69 -7.75
CA GLN A 729 -25.46 -33.58 -6.99
C GLN A 729 -25.73 -34.91 -7.71
N SER A 730 -25.68 -34.93 -9.05
CA SER A 730 -25.88 -36.13 -9.86
C SER A 730 -24.61 -36.98 -10.04
N TYR A 731 -23.50 -36.64 -9.36
CA TYR A 731 -22.19 -37.28 -9.52
C TYR A 731 -21.66 -37.30 -10.97
N SER A 732 -22.17 -36.43 -11.83
CA SER A 732 -21.76 -36.28 -13.22
C SER A 732 -20.81 -35.09 -13.32
N GLU A 733 -19.53 -35.30 -13.03
CA GLU A 733 -18.50 -34.24 -13.13
C GLU A 733 -18.34 -33.80 -14.58
N MET A 734 -19.02 -32.72 -14.95
CA MET A 734 -18.86 -32.10 -16.27
C MET A 734 -17.90 -30.91 -16.13
N SER A 735 -16.75 -30.98 -16.81
CA SER A 735 -15.72 -29.94 -16.74
C SER A 735 -16.24 -28.54 -17.09
N CYS A 736 -17.22 -28.43 -18.02
CA CYS A 736 -17.79 -27.15 -18.41
C CYS A 736 -18.49 -26.43 -17.24
N SER A 737 -19.28 -27.16 -16.45
CA SER A 737 -20.00 -26.60 -15.30
C SER A 737 -19.07 -26.16 -14.15
N TYR A 738 -18.01 -26.93 -13.90
CA TYR A 738 -17.00 -26.61 -12.87
C TYR A 738 -16.17 -25.40 -13.28
N THR A 739 -15.74 -25.33 -14.54
CA THR A 739 -15.01 -24.16 -15.06
C THR A 739 -15.87 -22.91 -15.05
N LEU A 740 -17.16 -23.01 -15.38
CA LEU A 740 -18.10 -21.90 -15.29
C LEU A 740 -18.23 -21.38 -13.84
N ALA A 741 -18.49 -22.28 -12.89
CA ALA A 741 -18.63 -21.92 -11.47
C ALA A 741 -17.33 -21.33 -10.89
N LEU A 742 -16.18 -21.88 -11.26
CA LEU A 742 -14.87 -21.36 -10.84
C LEU A 742 -14.60 -19.99 -11.47
N ALA A 743 -14.89 -19.80 -12.77
CA ALA A 743 -14.76 -18.51 -13.43
C ALA A 743 -15.64 -17.45 -12.75
N HIS A 744 -16.87 -17.80 -12.36
CA HIS A 744 -17.74 -16.93 -11.60
C HIS A 744 -17.15 -16.57 -10.22
N ALA A 745 -16.61 -17.55 -9.49
CA ALA A 745 -15.97 -17.30 -8.20
C ALA A 745 -14.75 -16.37 -8.33
N VAL A 746 -13.93 -16.56 -9.37
CA VAL A 746 -12.78 -15.68 -9.65
C VAL A 746 -13.25 -14.26 -9.99
N TRP A 747 -14.15 -14.10 -10.96
CA TRP A 747 -14.65 -12.80 -11.39
C TRP A 747 -15.50 -12.07 -10.35
N HIS A 748 -16.09 -12.81 -9.41
CA HIS A 748 -16.77 -12.22 -8.26
C HIS A 748 -15.79 -11.42 -7.38
N HIS A 749 -14.58 -11.95 -7.17
CA HIS A 749 -13.54 -11.29 -6.37
C HIS A 749 -12.62 -10.38 -7.18
N SER A 750 -12.65 -10.46 -8.51
CA SER A 750 -11.88 -9.60 -9.41
C SER A 750 -12.20 -8.12 -9.23
N SER A 751 -11.14 -7.30 -9.27
CA SER A 751 -11.26 -5.86 -9.38
C SER A 751 -11.93 -5.48 -10.72
N ILE A 752 -12.53 -4.30 -10.79
CA ILE A 752 -13.07 -3.79 -12.07
C ILE A 752 -11.98 -3.67 -13.14
N GLY A 753 -10.73 -3.47 -12.71
CA GLY A 753 -9.56 -3.45 -13.58
C GLY A 753 -9.37 -4.78 -14.30
N GLN A 754 -9.34 -5.88 -13.56
CA GLN A 754 -9.18 -7.23 -14.11
C GLN A 754 -10.38 -7.61 -15.01
N LEU A 755 -11.60 -7.29 -14.58
CA LEU A 755 -12.81 -7.53 -15.37
C LEU A 755 -12.84 -6.76 -16.69
N SER A 756 -12.13 -5.63 -16.79
CA SER A 756 -12.07 -4.86 -18.03
C SER A 756 -11.30 -5.52 -19.17
N LEU A 757 -10.64 -6.66 -18.92
CA LEU A 757 -10.09 -7.50 -19.99
C LEU A 757 -11.15 -8.36 -20.68
N ILE A 758 -12.32 -8.58 -20.05
CA ILE A 758 -13.40 -9.42 -20.59
C ILE A 758 -13.87 -8.95 -21.98
N PRO A 759 -14.12 -7.65 -22.25
CA PRO A 759 -14.53 -7.21 -23.59
C PRO A 759 -13.53 -7.60 -24.68
N LYS A 760 -12.23 -7.38 -24.46
CA LYS A 760 -11.18 -7.77 -25.41
C LYS A 760 -11.02 -9.28 -25.51
N PHE A 761 -11.13 -10.00 -24.40
CA PHE A 761 -11.12 -11.45 -24.41
C PHE A 761 -12.28 -12.01 -25.24
N LEU A 762 -13.48 -11.43 -25.13
CA LEU A 762 -14.63 -11.81 -25.95
C LEU A 762 -14.38 -11.55 -27.43
N THR A 763 -13.90 -10.36 -27.81
CA THR A 763 -13.78 -9.97 -29.23
C THR A 763 -12.53 -10.51 -29.92
N GLU A 764 -11.39 -10.56 -29.24
CA GLU A 764 -10.10 -10.96 -29.84
C GLU A 764 -9.84 -12.47 -29.71
N VAL A 765 -10.38 -13.14 -28.67
CA VAL A 765 -10.11 -14.56 -28.41
C VAL A 765 -11.33 -15.44 -28.63
N LEU A 766 -12.49 -15.12 -28.06
CA LEU A 766 -13.67 -16.01 -28.12
C LEU A 766 -14.47 -15.87 -29.42
N LEU A 767 -14.69 -14.65 -29.90
CA LEU A 767 -15.45 -14.37 -31.12
C LEU A 767 -15.01 -15.20 -32.35
N PRO A 768 -13.71 -15.42 -32.64
CA PRO A 768 -13.29 -16.21 -33.80
C PRO A 768 -13.54 -17.73 -33.66
N ILE A 769 -13.71 -18.25 -32.43
CA ILE A 769 -13.87 -19.69 -32.17
C ILE A 769 -15.31 -20.10 -31.81
N VAL A 770 -16.15 -19.16 -31.40
CA VAL A 770 -17.58 -19.39 -31.11
C VAL A 770 -18.36 -19.50 -32.42
N LYS A 771 -18.80 -20.72 -32.73
CA LYS A 771 -19.51 -21.08 -33.98
C LYS A 771 -20.77 -21.90 -33.75
N THR A 772 -20.91 -22.55 -32.59
CA THR A 772 -22.08 -23.38 -32.26
C THR A 772 -23.00 -22.69 -31.25
N GLU A 773 -24.26 -23.14 -31.20
CA GLU A 773 -25.27 -22.59 -30.29
C GLU A 773 -24.90 -22.79 -28.80
N PHE A 774 -24.33 -23.93 -28.44
CA PHE A 774 -23.90 -24.19 -27.05
C PHE A 774 -22.71 -23.35 -26.61
N GLN A 775 -21.78 -23.04 -27.51
CA GLN A 775 -20.69 -22.11 -27.22
C GLN A 775 -21.23 -20.70 -26.91
N LEU A 776 -22.22 -20.23 -27.69
CA LEU A 776 -22.86 -18.94 -27.46
C LEU A 776 -23.53 -18.87 -26.09
N LEU A 777 -24.33 -19.90 -25.76
CA LEU A 777 -25.00 -19.99 -24.46
C LEU A 777 -23.99 -20.02 -23.32
N TYR A 778 -22.89 -20.77 -23.44
CA TYR A 778 -21.84 -20.80 -22.43
C TYR A 778 -21.23 -19.41 -22.19
N VAL A 779 -20.99 -18.63 -23.24
CA VAL A 779 -20.50 -17.24 -23.12
C VAL A 779 -21.50 -16.35 -22.39
N TYR A 780 -22.80 -16.49 -22.68
CA TYR A 780 -23.84 -15.72 -21.99
C TYR A 780 -23.93 -16.08 -20.50
N HIS A 781 -23.86 -17.37 -20.16
CA HIS A 781 -23.79 -17.83 -18.77
C HIS A 781 -22.54 -17.34 -18.05
N LEU A 782 -21.43 -17.27 -18.78
CA LEU A 782 -20.15 -16.83 -18.25
C LEU A 782 -20.16 -15.34 -17.87
N VAL A 783 -20.58 -14.47 -18.79
CA VAL A 783 -20.45 -13.00 -18.63
C VAL A 783 -21.75 -12.32 -18.15
N GLY A 784 -22.91 -12.87 -18.46
CA GLY A 784 -24.22 -12.32 -18.11
C GLY A 784 -24.37 -11.90 -16.64
N PRO A 785 -23.95 -12.72 -15.65
CA PRO A 785 -24.06 -12.37 -14.23
C PRO A 785 -23.29 -11.10 -13.82
N PHE A 786 -22.27 -10.69 -14.59
CA PHE A 786 -21.39 -9.57 -14.27
C PHE A 786 -21.78 -8.26 -14.98
N LEU A 787 -22.82 -8.26 -15.83
CA LEU A 787 -23.29 -7.06 -16.52
C LEU A 787 -23.64 -5.92 -15.55
N GLN A 788 -24.23 -6.25 -14.39
CA GLN A 788 -24.56 -5.26 -13.37
C GLN A 788 -23.30 -4.55 -12.81
N ARG A 789 -22.19 -5.29 -12.63
CA ARG A 789 -20.92 -4.69 -12.18
C ARG A 789 -20.38 -3.72 -13.21
N PHE A 790 -20.43 -4.06 -14.50
CA PHE A 790 -20.01 -3.14 -15.57
C PHE A 790 -20.90 -1.89 -15.65
N GLN A 791 -22.22 -2.02 -15.44
CA GLN A 791 -23.11 -0.87 -15.40
C GLN A 791 -22.75 0.11 -14.28
N GLN A 792 -22.42 -0.40 -13.08
CA GLN A 792 -22.12 0.43 -11.90
C GLN A 792 -20.69 0.96 -11.89
N GLU A 793 -19.72 0.15 -12.33
CA GLU A 793 -18.29 0.42 -12.10
C GLU A 793 -17.56 0.88 -13.38
N ARG A 794 -17.99 0.47 -14.59
CA ARG A 794 -17.32 0.81 -15.87
C ARG A 794 -18.22 0.61 -17.11
N THR A 795 -19.10 1.58 -17.38
CA THR A 795 -20.15 1.51 -18.42
C THR A 795 -19.63 1.23 -19.84
N ARG A 796 -18.40 1.68 -20.18
CA ARG A 796 -17.79 1.41 -21.50
C ARG A 796 -17.72 -0.10 -21.80
N CYS A 797 -17.27 -0.90 -20.84
CA CYS A 797 -17.13 -2.34 -21.03
C CYS A 797 -18.48 -3.03 -21.26
N MET A 798 -19.55 -2.54 -20.63
CA MET A 798 -20.91 -3.06 -20.85
C MET A 798 -21.37 -2.90 -22.30
N ILE A 799 -21.08 -1.74 -22.91
CA ILE A 799 -21.42 -1.47 -24.31
C ILE A 799 -20.64 -2.40 -25.24
N GLU A 800 -19.33 -2.54 -25.03
CA GLU A 800 -18.45 -3.42 -25.81
C GLU A 800 -18.88 -4.89 -25.72
N ILE A 801 -19.22 -5.38 -24.52
CA ILE A 801 -19.75 -6.74 -24.28
C ILE A 801 -21.09 -6.92 -24.99
N GLY A 802 -21.99 -5.93 -24.89
CA GLY A 802 -23.29 -5.99 -25.52
C GLY A 802 -23.19 -6.21 -27.03
N VAL A 803 -22.32 -5.47 -27.71
CA VAL A 803 -22.07 -5.62 -29.15
C VAL A 803 -21.44 -6.98 -29.46
N ALA A 804 -20.44 -7.41 -28.67
CA ALA A 804 -19.79 -8.71 -28.86
C ALA A 804 -20.78 -9.88 -28.79
N PHE A 805 -21.80 -9.82 -27.94
CA PHE A 805 -22.85 -10.85 -27.89
C PHE A 805 -23.67 -10.95 -29.18
N TYR A 806 -23.95 -9.82 -29.84
CA TYR A 806 -24.65 -9.81 -31.13
C TYR A 806 -23.74 -10.28 -32.27
N ASP A 807 -22.46 -9.90 -32.27
CA ASP A 807 -21.49 -10.39 -33.25
C ASP A 807 -21.31 -11.92 -33.16
N MET A 808 -21.23 -12.47 -31.95
CA MET A 808 -21.18 -13.92 -31.74
C MET A 808 -22.49 -14.60 -32.19
N LEU A 809 -23.66 -14.00 -31.94
CA LEU A 809 -24.94 -14.51 -32.43
C LEU A 809 -24.98 -14.57 -33.96
N LEU A 810 -24.47 -13.54 -34.63
CA LEU A 810 -24.39 -13.53 -36.10
C LEU A 810 -23.47 -14.63 -36.62
N ASN A 811 -22.29 -14.81 -36.02
CA ASN A 811 -21.35 -15.87 -36.40
C ASN A 811 -22.00 -17.27 -36.25
N VAL A 812 -22.71 -17.49 -35.15
CA VAL A 812 -23.37 -18.77 -34.84
C VAL A 812 -24.56 -19.01 -35.78
N ASP A 813 -25.36 -17.98 -36.09
CA ASP A 813 -26.48 -18.07 -37.03
C ASP A 813 -26.01 -18.41 -38.46
N GLN A 814 -24.85 -17.90 -38.86
CA GLN A 814 -24.23 -18.19 -40.16
C GLN A 814 -23.59 -19.58 -40.22
N CYS A 815 -22.99 -20.05 -39.13
CA CYS A 815 -22.32 -21.36 -39.07
C CYS A 815 -23.29 -22.53 -38.83
N SER A 816 -24.39 -22.29 -38.12
CA SER A 816 -25.35 -23.34 -37.75
C SER A 816 -26.45 -23.45 -38.81
N MET A 817 -26.89 -24.67 -39.13
CA MET A 817 -28.01 -24.88 -40.06
C MET A 817 -29.33 -24.42 -39.43
N HIS A 818 -29.57 -24.82 -38.18
CA HIS A 818 -30.72 -24.46 -37.37
C HIS A 818 -30.29 -24.03 -35.97
N LEU A 819 -31.14 -23.31 -35.24
CA LEU A 819 -30.92 -22.91 -33.84
C LEU A 819 -32.13 -23.39 -33.03
N ASN A 820 -31.86 -24.12 -31.94
CA ASN A 820 -32.87 -24.77 -31.10
C ASN A 820 -33.33 -23.90 -29.93
N TYR A 821 -32.46 -23.04 -29.43
CA TYR A 821 -32.63 -22.24 -28.21
C TYR A 821 -32.70 -20.74 -28.50
N MET A 822 -33.30 -20.39 -29.65
CA MET A 822 -33.50 -19.01 -30.08
C MET A 822 -34.27 -18.17 -29.05
N ASP A 823 -35.28 -18.75 -28.38
CA ASP A 823 -36.11 -18.03 -27.43
C ASP A 823 -35.30 -17.62 -26.18
N PRO A 824 -34.59 -18.52 -25.46
CA PRO A 824 -33.69 -18.12 -24.37
C PRO A 824 -32.62 -17.08 -24.77
N ILE A 825 -32.06 -17.21 -25.97
CA ILE A 825 -31.09 -16.25 -26.51
C ILE A 825 -31.72 -14.87 -26.64
N CYS A 826 -32.89 -14.77 -27.30
CA CYS A 826 -33.59 -13.51 -27.48
C CYS A 826 -34.07 -12.91 -26.16
N ASP A 827 -34.59 -13.72 -25.23
CA ASP A 827 -35.04 -13.29 -23.91
C ASP A 827 -33.91 -12.65 -23.11
N PHE A 828 -32.72 -13.27 -23.12
CA PHE A 828 -31.53 -12.71 -22.48
C PHE A 828 -31.12 -11.37 -23.10
N LEU A 829 -31.15 -11.25 -24.44
CA LEU A 829 -30.83 -10.00 -25.13
C LEU A 829 -31.86 -8.89 -24.84
N TYR A 830 -33.14 -9.24 -24.70
CA TYR A 830 -34.16 -8.30 -24.24
C TYR A 830 -33.94 -7.86 -22.80
N HIS A 831 -33.64 -8.80 -21.91
CA HIS A 831 -33.26 -8.48 -20.53
C HIS A 831 -32.06 -7.53 -20.51
N MET A 832 -31.01 -7.81 -21.30
CA MET A 832 -29.84 -6.95 -21.40
C MET A 832 -30.19 -5.55 -21.91
N LYS A 833 -31.06 -5.43 -22.91
CA LYS A 833 -31.54 -4.14 -23.42
C LYS A 833 -32.24 -3.35 -22.31
N TYR A 834 -33.27 -3.92 -21.69
CA TYR A 834 -34.12 -3.16 -20.77
C TYR A 834 -33.46 -2.88 -19.42
N MET A 835 -32.53 -3.73 -18.98
CA MET A 835 -31.86 -3.57 -17.70
C MET A 835 -30.53 -2.81 -17.78
N PHE A 836 -29.82 -2.87 -18.91
CA PHE A 836 -28.43 -2.42 -18.99
C PHE A 836 -28.16 -1.48 -20.18
N THR A 837 -28.24 -1.98 -21.41
CA THR A 837 -27.71 -1.27 -22.58
C THR A 837 -28.66 -0.20 -23.14
N GLY A 838 -29.95 -0.28 -22.83
CA GLY A 838 -30.97 0.67 -23.29
C GLY A 838 -30.94 0.86 -24.81
N ASP A 839 -30.65 2.08 -25.24
CA ASP A 839 -30.48 2.44 -26.65
C ASP A 839 -29.03 2.77 -27.03
N SER A 840 -28.06 2.61 -26.11
CA SER A 840 -26.66 2.99 -26.32
C SER A 840 -25.97 2.24 -27.47
N ILE A 841 -26.42 1.03 -27.80
CA ILE A 841 -25.87 0.18 -28.86
C ILE A 841 -26.78 0.02 -30.09
N LYS A 842 -27.89 0.79 -30.16
CA LYS A 842 -28.96 0.58 -31.14
C LYS A 842 -28.46 0.49 -32.59
N GLU A 843 -27.72 1.49 -33.06
CA GLU A 843 -27.27 1.57 -34.46
C GLU A 843 -26.29 0.44 -34.83
N GLN A 844 -25.43 0.04 -33.89
CA GLN A 844 -24.46 -1.02 -34.11
C GLN A 844 -25.17 -2.38 -34.18
N VAL A 845 -26.07 -2.63 -33.24
CA VAL A 845 -26.87 -3.85 -33.16
C VAL A 845 -27.84 -3.98 -34.33
N GLU A 846 -28.42 -2.88 -34.81
CA GLU A 846 -29.33 -2.89 -35.96
C GLU A 846 -28.66 -3.43 -37.23
N LYS A 847 -27.42 -3.00 -37.49
CA LYS A 847 -26.62 -3.50 -38.62
C LYS A 847 -26.38 -5.01 -38.52
N ILE A 848 -26.17 -5.51 -37.31
CA ILE A 848 -25.97 -6.95 -37.05
C ILE A 848 -27.28 -7.72 -37.26
N ILE A 849 -28.40 -7.24 -36.69
CA ILE A 849 -29.73 -7.87 -36.81
C ILE A 849 -30.17 -7.99 -38.28
N CYS A 850 -29.85 -7.00 -39.12
CA CYS A 850 -30.14 -7.03 -40.55
C CYS A 850 -29.52 -8.23 -41.29
N ASN A 851 -28.45 -8.82 -40.76
CA ASN A 851 -27.75 -9.97 -41.37
C ASN A 851 -28.19 -11.33 -40.80
N LEU A 852 -29.04 -11.35 -39.77
CA LEU A 852 -29.55 -12.60 -39.18
C LEU A 852 -30.64 -13.27 -40.03
N LYS A 853 -30.84 -14.58 -39.85
CA LYS A 853 -31.95 -15.33 -40.43
C LYS A 853 -33.32 -14.76 -40.02
N PRO A 854 -34.37 -14.91 -40.85
CA PRO A 854 -35.69 -14.33 -40.59
C PRO A 854 -36.30 -14.71 -39.23
N ALA A 855 -36.06 -15.93 -38.75
CA ALA A 855 -36.59 -16.41 -37.47
C ALA A 855 -36.03 -15.64 -36.26
N LEU A 856 -34.77 -15.17 -36.30
CA LEU A 856 -34.18 -14.30 -35.27
C LEU A 856 -34.70 -12.87 -35.41
N LYS A 857 -34.79 -12.35 -36.63
CA LYS A 857 -35.32 -10.99 -36.89
C LYS A 857 -36.73 -10.80 -36.34
N LEU A 858 -37.60 -11.80 -36.52
CA LEU A 858 -38.97 -11.74 -36.00
C LEU A 858 -39.01 -11.70 -34.47
N ARG A 859 -38.14 -12.48 -33.80
CA ARG A 859 -38.04 -12.52 -32.35
C ARG A 859 -37.43 -11.24 -31.79
N LEU A 860 -36.38 -10.71 -32.41
CA LEU A 860 -35.66 -9.50 -31.99
C LEU A 860 -36.28 -8.20 -32.52
N ARG A 861 -37.49 -8.24 -33.10
CA ARG A 861 -38.14 -7.08 -33.77
C ARG A 861 -38.24 -5.82 -32.90
N PHE A 862 -38.32 -5.99 -31.58
CA PHE A 862 -38.43 -4.90 -30.62
C PHE A 862 -37.08 -4.41 -30.04
N ILE A 863 -35.94 -5.02 -30.42
CA ILE A 863 -34.62 -4.55 -29.97
C ILE A 863 -34.30 -3.18 -30.58
N THR A 864 -34.66 -2.96 -31.85
CA THR A 864 -34.37 -1.73 -32.61
C THR A 864 -35.61 -0.87 -32.91
N HIS A 865 -36.81 -1.33 -32.54
CA HIS A 865 -38.08 -0.66 -32.91
C HIS A 865 -38.16 -0.31 -34.42
N ILE A 866 -37.74 -1.23 -35.30
CA ILE A 866 -37.97 -1.06 -36.75
C ILE A 866 -39.48 -1.14 -36.98
N SER A 867 -40.11 0.03 -37.12
CA SER A 867 -41.49 0.13 -37.58
C SER A 867 -41.52 -0.06 -39.09
N LYS A 868 -42.32 -1.05 -39.53
CA LYS A 868 -42.80 -1.35 -40.90
C LYS A 868 -41.82 -2.08 -41.84
N MET A 869 -41.96 -3.40 -41.89
CA MET A 869 -41.77 -4.16 -43.13
C MET A 869 -43.04 -3.99 -43.97
N GLU A 870 -42.92 -3.45 -45.20
CA GLU A 870 -43.99 -3.47 -46.20
C GLU A 870 -44.37 -4.93 -46.54
N PRO A 871 -45.66 -5.29 -46.57
CA PRO A 871 -46.08 -6.60 -47.05
C PRO A 871 -45.89 -6.68 -48.57
N ALA A 872 -45.34 -7.82 -49.02
CA ALA A 872 -45.13 -8.14 -50.41
C ALA A 872 -46.40 -7.93 -51.25
N THR A 873 -46.23 -7.23 -52.37
CA THR A 873 -47.24 -6.99 -53.41
C THR A 873 -47.69 -8.32 -54.02
N VAL A 874 -48.98 -8.64 -53.86
CA VAL A 874 -49.69 -9.69 -54.61
C VAL A 874 -50.48 -9.02 -55.75
N PRO A 875 -50.43 -9.49 -57.02
CA PRO A 875 -51.19 -8.90 -58.12
C PRO A 875 -52.71 -9.19 -58.03
N PRO A 876 -53.55 -8.43 -58.76
CA PRO A 876 -54.95 -8.22 -58.41
C PRO A 876 -55.86 -9.37 -58.83
N GLN A 877 -56.87 -9.67 -58.01
CA GLN A 877 -58.07 -10.38 -58.43
C GLN A 877 -59.32 -9.57 -58.12
N ALA A 878 -60.25 -9.65 -59.07
CA ALA A 878 -61.37 -8.77 -59.30
C ALA A 878 -62.48 -8.84 -58.25
N ALA A 879 -63.25 -7.75 -58.23
CA ALA A 879 -64.35 -7.43 -57.33
C ALA A 879 -65.50 -8.45 -57.28
N ASN A 880 -66.13 -8.57 -56.10
CA ASN A 880 -67.59 -8.51 -56.03
C ASN A 880 -68.09 -8.02 -54.63
N SER A 881 -68.67 -6.83 -54.67
CA SER A 881 -69.88 -6.32 -53.99
C SER A 881 -70.24 -6.74 -52.55
N GLY A 882 -70.34 -5.74 -51.66
CA GLY A 882 -71.19 -5.79 -50.45
C GLY A 882 -70.86 -4.78 -49.34
N SER A 883 -71.16 -3.50 -49.55
CA SER A 883 -71.17 -2.42 -48.53
C SER A 883 -72.36 -2.54 -47.54
N PRO A 884 -72.54 -1.68 -46.50
CA PRO A 884 -71.59 -1.16 -45.49
C PRO A 884 -72.16 -1.01 -44.04
N ALA A 885 -71.24 -0.90 -43.05
CA ALA A 885 -71.23 0.01 -41.87
C ALA A 885 -72.32 -0.10 -40.74
N PRO A 886 -72.18 0.59 -39.56
CA PRO A 886 -71.07 1.39 -39.01
C PRO A 886 -70.66 1.12 -37.53
N GLN A 887 -69.66 1.91 -37.12
CA GLN A 887 -68.86 2.01 -35.89
C GLN A 887 -69.55 2.57 -34.62
N SER A 888 -68.88 2.40 -33.48
CA SER A 888 -68.62 3.45 -32.44
C SER A 888 -67.42 2.96 -31.58
N ASN A 889 -66.22 3.58 -31.52
CA ASN A 889 -65.78 4.90 -31.01
C ASN A 889 -66.51 5.29 -29.71
N GLN A 890 -65.92 5.76 -28.61
CA GLN A 890 -64.61 6.28 -28.20
C GLN A 890 -64.75 6.50 -26.67
N VAL A 891 -63.78 6.16 -25.79
CA VAL A 891 -62.81 7.09 -25.11
C VAL A 891 -63.48 7.99 -24.02
N PRO A 892 -62.81 8.72 -23.09
CA PRO A 892 -61.60 8.54 -22.26
C PRO A 892 -61.90 8.68 -20.73
N VAL A 893 -60.89 8.66 -19.85
CA VAL A 893 -60.41 9.84 -19.07
C VAL A 893 -59.44 9.41 -17.95
N SER A 894 -58.29 10.07 -18.03
CA SER A 894 -57.12 10.28 -17.19
C SER A 894 -57.28 10.60 -15.69
N LEU A 895 -56.20 10.37 -14.91
CA LEU A 895 -55.42 11.31 -14.04
C LEU A 895 -54.76 10.55 -12.84
N PRO A 896 -53.85 11.13 -12.02
CA PRO A 896 -52.42 11.16 -12.28
C PRO A 896 -51.57 10.77 -11.05
N VAL A 897 -50.25 10.90 -11.20
CA VAL A 897 -49.17 10.75 -10.20
C VAL A 897 -49.30 11.72 -9.01
N THR A 898 -48.95 11.26 -7.79
CA THR A 898 -48.04 11.95 -6.83
C THR A 898 -47.88 11.16 -5.52
N GLN A 899 -46.70 10.55 -5.31
CA GLN A 899 -45.67 10.92 -4.32
C GLN A 899 -44.44 10.03 -4.48
#